data_AF-A0A9N8EV44-F1
#
_entry.id   AF-A0A9N8EV44-F1
#
_cell.length_a   1.000
_cell.length_b   1.000
_cell.length_c   1.000
_cell.angle_alpha   90.00
_cell.angle_beta   90.00
_cell.angle_gamma   90.00
#
_symmetry.space_group_name_H-M   'P 1'
#
loop_
_entity.id
_entity.type
_entity.pdbx_description
1 polymer ?
#
loop_
_entity_poly.entity_id
_entity_poly.type
_entity_poly.pdbx_seq_one_letter_code
_entity_poly.pdbx_strand_id
1 'polypeptide(L)'
;MSRINVLPGSYAVHGPDFRTSSGNGSSSSLQFPLNTVPNDSSYLVEATLVVEDPSDSNRDDAVIIEARPATKNLPKRTMALIIAGMAVIIIGLVAGLVVGVGKDPNSVANIPTFDDEEGLEEIVTAVSKQPTLHRVRERGFLRCGITGNRQLVGFFADLLLSAQNNSLVQNASMSIGVADIQGSPRFFQSYCDAIAAGIFGDSTKSEVVDTNPRERFQQLSNHSIDVLISEIAVNMKQDIYEPNADNGLSFATPFKYSGIVLTGLASHVQCANSNAHALSSCSDIKICIRMDYVYRNELDLLLPKSQIVHVEDPFMVFTNFTGGSCNVIADGQDQRLALRLLGFTGDLAVSERMYSPIWTSLVTLDGDPEWADFANAITLALLAAEQRGITRETADQIGQTSLFGPEYENMFIDAVEAHGNFGEIFDLGLPRTRREYANNGTTGLLASAALGDVEQPISREQGGPQKNATLEMVAARGFLNCGVRGGRPGFASYNSTSSEWRGFDVDFCIALSASIFEGDTSKIHFNNAVTMSGGFGMLRSGTVDVFAGALWTIENDVREMSTGAGYTFTQPYFYGPVGDVRFDENLCLATRQDDALWSAYVYWTAQAVVYAEEKNIAKGTSSKMPLVYSFGDDFQRMFRDAIHAIGNYDEAYTRNLVNMLPRGERNMLNLPQNDNPLRYIPPGFPREV
;
A
#
# COMPACT_ATOMS: atom_id res chain seq x y z
N MET A 1 -44.38 -14.43 48.42
CA MET A 1 -43.75 -15.77 48.43
C MET A 1 -43.17 -15.96 47.03
N SER A 2 -41.90 -16.16 46.73
CA SER A 2 -40.69 -16.52 47.49
C SER A 2 -39.45 -16.24 46.61
N ARG A 3 -38.48 -15.52 47.21
CA ARG A 3 -37.02 -15.43 46.99
C ARG A 3 -36.38 -15.69 45.61
N ILE A 4 -35.71 -14.67 45.09
CA ILE A 4 -34.52 -14.77 44.21
C ILE A 4 -33.33 -14.22 45.01
N ASN A 5 -32.23 -14.97 45.06
CA ASN A 5 -30.97 -14.58 45.72
C ASN A 5 -30.12 -13.71 44.78
N VAL A 6 -29.51 -12.68 45.37
CA VAL A 6 -28.63 -11.68 44.75
C VAL A 6 -27.19 -12.18 44.70
N LEU A 7 -26.49 -11.94 43.59
CA LEU A 7 -25.02 -11.84 43.56
C LEU A 7 -24.63 -10.34 43.54
N PRO A 8 -23.62 -9.88 44.32
CA PRO A 8 -23.38 -8.46 44.53
C PRO A 8 -22.44 -7.85 43.48
N GLY A 9 -22.84 -6.70 42.92
CA GLY A 9 -22.00 -5.88 42.03
C GLY A 9 -22.74 -4.82 41.20
N SER A 10 -24.07 -4.83 41.16
CA SER A 10 -24.88 -3.85 40.40
C SER A 10 -25.48 -2.81 41.33
N TYR A 11 -25.09 -1.53 41.20
CA TYR A 11 -25.87 -0.42 41.73
C TYR A 11 -26.84 0.04 40.63
N ALA A 12 -28.13 -0.17 40.86
CA ALA A 12 -29.19 0.51 40.12
C ALA A 12 -29.28 1.96 40.65
N VAL A 13 -29.15 2.94 39.76
CA VAL A 13 -29.54 4.33 40.07
C VAL A 13 -31.01 4.47 39.70
N HIS A 14 -31.86 4.56 40.72
CA HIS A 14 -33.20 5.11 40.59
C HIS A 14 -33.11 6.58 40.20
N GLY A 15 -33.73 6.96 39.08
CA GLY A 15 -33.85 8.36 38.69
C GLY A 15 -34.75 9.15 39.65
N PRO A 16 -34.51 10.46 39.86
CA PRO A 16 -35.51 11.34 40.41
C PRO A 16 -36.28 12.05 39.30
N ASP A 17 -37.56 12.26 39.58
CA ASP A 17 -38.57 12.94 38.77
C ASP A 17 -38.13 14.29 38.18
N PHE A 18 -38.39 14.47 36.88
CA PHE A 18 -38.39 15.78 36.23
C PHE A 18 -39.58 16.61 36.73
N ARG A 19 -39.30 17.72 37.41
CA ARG A 19 -40.25 18.83 37.56
C ARG A 19 -39.88 19.95 36.61
N THR A 20 -40.78 20.27 35.70
CA THR A 20 -40.74 21.51 34.93
C THR A 20 -41.18 22.67 35.82
N SER A 21 -40.41 23.77 35.81
CA SER A 21 -40.89 25.07 36.29
C SER A 21 -40.73 26.09 35.18
N SER A 22 -41.86 26.60 34.71
CA SER A 22 -41.96 27.76 33.83
C SER A 22 -41.47 29.04 34.54
N GLY A 23 -40.54 29.77 33.94
CA GLY A 23 -40.11 31.09 34.41
C GLY A 23 -39.16 31.77 33.44
N ASN A 24 -39.51 32.99 33.04
CA ASN A 24 -38.88 33.80 32.00
C ASN A 24 -37.37 34.04 32.19
N GLY A 25 -36.65 34.00 31.06
CA GLY A 25 -35.52 34.87 30.70
C GLY A 25 -34.39 35.03 31.72
N SER A 26 -33.44 34.09 31.71
CA SER A 26 -32.01 34.34 31.98
C SER A 26 -31.21 33.04 31.80
N SER A 27 -30.03 33.14 31.19
CA SER A 27 -29.05 32.07 31.01
C SER A 27 -28.91 31.15 32.23
N SER A 28 -29.26 29.88 32.10
CA SER A 28 -29.01 28.86 33.11
C SER A 28 -27.66 28.19 32.85
N SER A 29 -26.65 28.53 33.65
CA SER A 29 -25.42 27.75 33.77
C SER A 29 -25.68 26.54 34.68
N LEU A 30 -25.41 25.34 34.17
CA LEU A 30 -25.40 24.11 34.98
C LEU A 30 -24.09 24.05 35.78
N GLN A 31 -24.16 24.30 37.10
CA GLN A 31 -23.06 24.06 38.02
C GLN A 31 -23.27 22.74 38.78
N PHE A 32 -22.27 21.85 38.72
CA PHE A 32 -22.22 20.63 39.53
C PHE A 32 -21.50 20.90 40.86
N PRO A 33 -22.03 20.46 42.01
CA PRO A 33 -21.33 20.61 43.28
C PRO A 33 -20.22 19.54 43.41
N LEU A 34 -18.97 20.01 43.42
CA LEU A 34 -17.80 19.26 43.86
C LEU A 34 -17.88 19.04 45.37
N ASN A 35 -17.76 17.78 45.83
CA ASN A 35 -17.15 17.55 47.14
C ASN A 35 -16.57 16.14 47.32
N THR A 36 -15.24 16.16 47.52
CA THR A 36 -14.36 15.26 48.28
C THR A 36 -13.53 14.18 47.55
N VAL A 37 -12.20 14.36 47.74
CA VAL A 37 -11.03 13.43 47.68
C VAL A 37 -10.15 13.54 46.40
N PRO A 38 -8.80 13.54 46.53
CA PRO A 38 -7.93 14.53 45.87
C PRO A 38 -6.94 14.02 44.81
N ASN A 39 -6.44 15.00 44.03
CA ASN A 39 -5.22 15.08 43.21
C ASN A 39 -4.89 13.89 42.28
N ASP A 40 -5.24 14.00 41.01
CA ASP A 40 -4.34 14.59 40.00
C ASP A 40 -5.07 14.83 38.66
N SER A 41 -4.67 15.89 37.95
CA SER A 41 -5.08 16.30 36.60
C SER A 41 -6.56 16.71 36.36
N SER A 42 -6.86 17.98 36.61
CA SER A 42 -8.01 18.69 36.07
C SER A 42 -7.72 19.24 34.66
N TYR A 43 -8.55 18.94 33.65
CA TYR A 43 -8.63 19.70 32.40
C TYR A 43 -10.08 19.95 32.00
N LEU A 44 -10.32 21.19 31.53
CA LEU A 44 -11.59 21.84 31.26
C LEU A 44 -12.18 21.44 29.90
N VAL A 45 -13.51 21.44 29.81
CA VAL A 45 -14.24 21.59 28.54
C VAL A 45 -15.00 22.91 28.64
N GLU A 46 -14.68 23.86 27.76
CA GLU A 46 -15.46 25.09 27.60
C GLU A 46 -16.42 24.88 26.44
N ALA A 47 -17.73 25.01 26.70
CA ALA A 47 -18.77 24.96 25.68
C ALA A 47 -19.56 26.27 25.74
N THR A 48 -19.40 27.11 24.73
CA THR A 48 -20.13 28.37 24.60
C THR A 48 -21.31 28.16 23.66
N LEU A 49 -22.52 28.33 24.20
CA LEU A 49 -23.75 28.27 23.41
C LEU A 49 -24.01 29.67 22.84
N VAL A 50 -23.84 29.86 21.54
CA VAL A 50 -24.19 31.13 20.86
C VAL A 50 -25.57 30.97 20.25
N VAL A 51 -26.53 31.78 20.72
CA VAL A 51 -27.88 31.88 20.14
C VAL A 51 -27.97 33.25 19.49
N GLU A 52 -28.08 33.30 18.17
CA GLU A 52 -28.40 34.56 17.46
C GLU A 52 -29.91 34.84 17.51
N ASP A 53 -30.25 36.12 17.62
CA ASP A 53 -31.57 36.69 17.92
C ASP A 53 -32.60 36.43 16.79
N PRO A 54 -33.79 35.86 17.07
CA PRO A 54 -34.76 35.50 16.05
C PRO A 54 -35.64 36.70 15.69
N SER A 55 -35.22 37.50 14.71
CA SER A 55 -36.10 38.52 14.12
C SER A 55 -36.09 38.60 12.60
N ASP A 56 -35.76 37.52 11.88
CA ASP A 56 -35.95 37.47 10.43
C ASP A 56 -36.58 36.15 9.99
N SER A 57 -37.86 36.19 9.60
CA SER A 57 -38.73 35.03 9.43
C SER A 57 -38.61 34.36 8.06
N ASN A 58 -37.40 34.10 7.55
CA ASN A 58 -37.26 33.45 6.24
C ASN A 58 -35.95 32.68 5.97
N ARG A 59 -35.37 32.02 6.98
CA ARG A 59 -34.34 30.98 6.79
C ARG A 59 -34.59 29.80 7.73
N ASP A 60 -34.30 28.59 7.27
CA ASP A 60 -34.19 27.40 8.11
C ASP A 60 -32.93 27.56 8.97
N ASP A 61 -33.11 27.88 10.25
CA ASP A 61 -32.01 28.15 11.19
C ASP A 61 -31.30 26.85 11.61
N ALA A 62 -30.02 26.72 11.24
CA ALA A 62 -29.14 25.67 11.74
C ALA A 62 -28.52 26.08 13.09
N VAL A 63 -28.63 25.22 14.10
CA VAL A 63 -27.92 25.38 15.38
C VAL A 63 -26.48 24.91 15.19
N ILE A 64 -25.51 25.81 15.28
CA ILE A 64 -24.07 25.46 15.20
C ILE A 64 -23.58 25.14 16.62
N ILE A 65 -23.15 23.90 16.85
CA ILE A 65 -22.45 23.48 18.07
C ILE A 65 -20.99 23.26 17.71
N GLU A 66 -20.10 24.17 18.11
CA GLU A 66 -18.66 23.92 18.05
C GLU A 66 -18.19 23.20 19.31
N ALA A 67 -17.68 21.98 19.14
CA ALA A 67 -16.96 21.27 20.19
C ALA A 67 -15.54 20.94 19.69
N ARG A 68 -14.51 21.33 20.46
CA ARG A 68 -13.12 20.92 20.20
C ARG A 68 -12.69 19.86 21.22
N PRO A 69 -12.04 18.76 20.81
CA PRO A 69 -11.62 17.73 21.76
C PRO A 69 -10.28 18.08 22.41
N ALA A 70 -10.21 17.92 23.74
CA ALA A 70 -8.95 17.73 24.46
C ALA A 70 -8.73 16.23 24.68
N THR A 71 -7.61 15.70 24.18
CA THR A 71 -7.32 14.26 24.07
C THR A 71 -6.62 13.68 25.30
N LYS A 72 -7.17 12.60 25.91
CA LYS A 72 -6.44 11.33 26.19
C LYS A 72 -7.26 10.23 26.91
N ASN A 73 -7.09 9.02 26.39
CA ASN A 73 -7.17 7.65 26.95
C ASN A 73 -8.36 7.24 27.82
N LEU A 74 -9.32 6.57 27.17
CA LEU A 74 -10.38 5.78 27.80
C LEU A 74 -10.00 4.29 27.91
N PRO A 75 -10.43 3.56 28.96
CA PRO A 75 -10.34 2.10 28.98
C PRO A 75 -11.30 1.47 27.96
N LYS A 76 -10.87 0.37 27.32
CA LYS A 76 -11.54 -0.31 26.19
C LYS A 76 -13.06 -0.56 26.33
N ARG A 77 -13.61 -0.62 27.54
CA ARG A 77 -15.06 -0.80 27.79
C ARG A 77 -15.89 0.48 27.71
N THR A 78 -15.29 1.65 27.91
CA THR A 78 -15.98 2.95 27.82
C THR A 78 -15.93 3.52 26.39
N MET A 79 -14.96 3.09 25.58
CA MET A 79 -14.88 3.43 24.16
C MET A 79 -16.03 2.80 23.35
N ALA A 80 -16.45 1.58 23.70
CA ALA A 80 -17.58 0.90 23.08
C ALA A 80 -18.93 1.61 23.31
N LEU A 81 -19.13 2.18 24.51
CA LEU A 81 -20.36 2.92 24.86
C LEU A 81 -20.44 4.31 24.21
N ILE A 82 -19.31 4.95 23.92
CA ILE A 82 -19.26 6.25 23.24
C ILE A 82 -19.41 6.08 21.71
N ILE A 83 -18.86 5.01 21.14
CA ILE A 83 -19.08 4.64 19.73
C ILE A 83 -20.56 4.27 19.49
N ALA A 84 -21.20 3.55 20.42
CA ALA A 84 -22.64 3.28 20.37
C ALA A 84 -23.49 4.55 20.48
N GLY A 85 -23.07 5.52 21.31
CA GLY A 85 -23.75 6.83 21.43
C GLY A 85 -23.61 7.73 20.20
N MET A 86 -22.48 7.69 19.49
CA MET A 86 -22.25 8.46 18.25
C MET A 86 -23.01 7.86 17.05
N ALA A 87 -23.17 6.54 16.99
CA ALA A 87 -23.96 5.86 15.95
C ALA A 87 -25.45 6.25 15.97
N VAL A 88 -26.02 6.49 17.16
CA VAL A 88 -27.44 6.92 17.31
C VAL A 88 -27.67 8.34 16.77
N ILE A 89 -26.66 9.20 16.80
CA ILE A 89 -26.76 10.58 16.27
C ILE A 89 -26.60 10.60 14.73
N ILE A 90 -25.77 9.72 14.17
CA ILE A 90 -25.59 9.60 12.71
C ILE A 90 -26.84 8.98 12.05
N ILE A 91 -27.50 8.02 12.72
CA ILE A 91 -28.78 7.44 12.25
C ILE A 91 -29.92 8.48 12.28
N GLY A 92 -29.88 9.44 13.22
CA GLY A 92 -30.85 10.54 13.29
C GLY A 92 -30.72 11.57 12.15
N LEU A 93 -29.54 11.75 11.56
CA LEU A 93 -29.29 12.72 10.49
C LEU A 93 -29.55 12.16 9.08
N VAL A 94 -29.40 10.85 8.87
CA VAL A 94 -29.71 10.21 7.57
C VAL A 94 -31.23 10.12 7.34
N ALA A 95 -32.05 10.11 8.40
CA ALA A 95 -33.51 10.15 8.30
C ALA A 95 -34.09 11.51 7.83
N GLY A 96 -33.27 12.57 7.75
CA GLY A 96 -33.67 13.89 7.25
C GLY A 96 -33.51 14.10 5.74
N LEU A 97 -32.82 13.21 5.02
CA LEU A 97 -32.40 13.45 3.63
C LEU A 97 -33.20 12.69 2.55
N VAL A 98 -34.38 12.14 2.91
CA VAL A 98 -35.35 11.62 1.93
C VAL A 98 -36.74 12.27 2.17
N VAL A 99 -36.79 13.60 2.25
CA VAL A 99 -38.07 14.31 2.00
C VAL A 99 -38.11 14.64 0.52
N GLY A 100 -38.62 13.68 -0.27
CA GLY A 100 -38.67 13.88 -1.70
C GLY A 100 -39.44 12.86 -2.53
N VAL A 101 -40.47 12.17 -2.05
CA VAL A 101 -41.46 11.55 -2.97
C VAL A 101 -42.87 11.50 -2.35
N GLY A 102 -43.80 12.24 -2.98
CA GLY A 102 -45.12 11.76 -3.37
C GLY A 102 -46.16 11.36 -2.31
N LYS A 103 -47.09 12.29 -2.02
CA LYS A 103 -48.51 12.10 -1.67
C LYS A 103 -49.02 10.64 -1.50
N ASP A 104 -49.06 10.14 -0.26
CA ASP A 104 -50.15 9.27 0.22
C ASP A 104 -50.21 9.26 1.77
N PRO A 105 -51.27 9.76 2.44
CA PRO A 105 -51.29 9.91 3.90
C PRO A 105 -51.54 8.61 4.69
N ASN A 106 -51.54 7.43 4.07
CA ASN A 106 -51.88 6.16 4.73
C ASN A 106 -50.74 5.13 4.85
N SER A 107 -49.48 5.47 4.54
CA SER A 107 -48.36 4.50 4.60
C SER A 107 -47.54 4.50 5.91
N VAL A 108 -47.91 5.29 6.93
CA VAL A 108 -47.21 5.33 8.23
C VAL A 108 -47.75 4.24 9.17
N ALA A 109 -47.52 2.99 8.82
CA ALA A 109 -47.77 1.86 9.72
C ALA A 109 -46.84 0.71 9.37
N ASN A 110 -45.55 0.87 9.75
CA ASN A 110 -44.60 -0.19 10.09
C ASN A 110 -43.20 0.44 10.21
N ILE A 111 -42.93 1.10 11.34
CA ILE A 111 -41.56 1.41 11.77
C ILE A 111 -41.20 0.31 12.78
N PRO A 112 -40.24 -0.59 12.50
CA PRO A 112 -39.82 -1.58 13.48
C PRO A 112 -39.11 -0.86 14.63
N THR A 113 -39.52 -1.16 15.86
CA THR A 113 -38.73 -0.86 17.05
C THR A 113 -37.63 -1.91 17.14
N PHE A 114 -36.36 -1.50 17.06
CA PHE A 114 -35.20 -2.40 17.08
C PHE A 114 -34.65 -2.45 18.51
N ASP A 115 -34.73 -3.62 19.15
CA ASP A 115 -34.34 -3.85 20.56
C ASP A 115 -33.15 -4.84 20.69
N ASP A 116 -32.49 -5.19 19.58
CA ASP A 116 -31.52 -6.28 19.48
C ASP A 116 -30.20 -5.84 18.81
N GLU A 117 -29.08 -6.01 19.55
CA GLU A 117 -27.70 -5.69 19.11
C GLU A 117 -27.30 -6.40 17.80
N GLU A 118 -27.88 -7.57 17.51
CA GLU A 118 -27.64 -8.34 16.27
C GLU A 118 -28.06 -7.56 15.00
N GLY A 119 -29.16 -6.81 15.04
CA GLY A 119 -29.64 -6.04 13.89
C GLY A 119 -28.76 -4.84 13.55
N LEU A 120 -28.12 -4.25 14.57
CA LEU A 120 -27.13 -3.18 14.41
C LEU A 120 -25.81 -3.72 13.86
N GLU A 121 -25.33 -4.88 14.33
CA GLU A 121 -24.15 -5.53 13.77
C GLU A 121 -24.35 -5.93 12.29
N GLU A 122 -25.53 -6.41 11.92
CA GLU A 122 -25.83 -6.80 10.54
C GLU A 122 -25.84 -5.59 9.59
N ILE A 123 -26.38 -4.45 10.03
CA ILE A 123 -26.37 -3.19 9.26
C ILE A 123 -24.96 -2.59 9.20
N VAL A 124 -24.21 -2.55 10.31
CA VAL A 124 -22.82 -2.06 10.32
C VAL A 124 -21.94 -2.92 9.41
N THR A 125 -22.16 -4.24 9.40
CA THR A 125 -21.51 -5.18 8.48
C THR A 125 -21.93 -4.93 7.04
N ALA A 126 -23.21 -4.66 6.76
CA ALA A 126 -23.70 -4.37 5.41
C ALA A 126 -23.17 -3.03 4.86
N VAL A 127 -23.06 -1.99 5.71
CA VAL A 127 -22.49 -0.69 5.35
C VAL A 127 -20.97 -0.77 5.16
N SER A 128 -20.27 -1.55 6.00
CA SER A 128 -18.82 -1.82 5.86
C SER A 128 -18.48 -2.61 4.58
N LYS A 129 -19.40 -3.45 4.09
CA LYS A 129 -19.23 -4.23 2.85
C LYS A 129 -19.56 -3.49 1.56
N GLN A 130 -20.03 -2.24 1.61
CA GLN A 130 -20.26 -1.48 0.39
C GLN A 130 -18.93 -1.25 -0.35
N PRO A 131 -18.90 -1.29 -1.69
CA PRO A 131 -17.71 -0.91 -2.45
C PRO A 131 -17.27 0.53 -2.12
N THR A 132 -15.97 0.75 -2.05
CA THR A 132 -15.37 2.03 -1.69
C THR A 132 -15.72 3.11 -2.70
N LEU A 133 -15.70 2.78 -3.99
CA LEU A 133 -16.11 3.69 -5.05
C LEU A 133 -17.56 4.17 -4.89
N HIS A 134 -18.46 3.29 -4.43
CA HIS A 134 -19.84 3.65 -4.10
C HIS A 134 -19.90 4.65 -2.93
N ARG A 135 -19.22 4.34 -1.82
CA ARG A 135 -19.19 5.23 -0.64
C ARG A 135 -18.61 6.61 -0.95
N VAL A 136 -17.52 6.64 -1.73
CA VAL A 136 -16.87 7.89 -2.16
C VAL A 136 -17.84 8.72 -3.01
N ARG A 137 -18.56 8.08 -3.94
CA ARG A 137 -19.55 8.77 -4.79
C ARG A 137 -20.74 9.31 -4.01
N GLU A 138 -21.30 8.51 -3.10
CA GLU A 138 -22.40 8.97 -2.23
C GLU A 138 -21.98 10.14 -1.35
N ARG A 139 -20.76 10.08 -0.81
CA ARG A 139 -20.20 11.14 0.03
C ARG A 139 -19.81 12.40 -0.76
N GLY A 140 -19.52 12.25 -2.06
CA GLY A 140 -19.20 13.34 -2.97
C GLY A 140 -17.76 13.85 -2.92
N PHE A 141 -16.87 13.18 -2.17
CA PHE A 141 -15.43 13.49 -2.12
C PHE A 141 -14.60 12.27 -1.66
N LEU A 142 -13.35 12.20 -2.13
CA LEU A 142 -12.36 11.17 -1.79
C LEU A 142 -11.54 11.58 -0.56
N ARG A 143 -11.31 10.66 0.38
CA ARG A 143 -10.40 10.85 1.52
C ARG A 143 -9.08 10.12 1.30
N CYS A 144 -8.00 10.87 1.13
CA CYS A 144 -6.66 10.30 1.01
C CYS A 144 -5.90 10.43 2.31
N GLY A 145 -5.50 9.31 2.88
CA GLY A 145 -4.56 9.29 3.99
C GLY A 145 -3.17 9.67 3.51
N ILE A 146 -2.59 10.70 4.09
CA ILE A 146 -1.19 11.09 3.86
C ILE A 146 -0.48 11.10 5.20
N THR A 147 0.67 10.44 5.28
CA THR A 147 1.47 10.41 6.51
C THR A 147 2.27 11.71 6.59
N GLY A 148 1.81 12.64 7.44
CA GLY A 148 2.37 13.97 7.53
C GLY A 148 3.71 14.03 8.28
N ASN A 149 4.74 14.59 7.65
CA ASN A 149 5.99 15.00 8.30
C ASN A 149 5.87 16.39 8.97
N ARG A 150 4.67 16.77 9.44
CA ARG A 150 4.38 18.13 9.97
C ARG A 150 5.32 18.55 11.10
N GLN A 151 5.85 17.61 11.89
CA GLN A 151 6.84 17.89 12.93
C GLN A 151 8.19 18.34 12.35
N LEU A 152 8.64 17.73 11.24
CA LEU A 152 9.88 18.10 10.55
C LEU A 152 9.75 19.47 9.86
N VAL A 153 8.58 19.75 9.27
CA VAL A 153 8.25 21.08 8.69
C VAL A 153 8.33 22.17 9.77
N GLY A 154 7.74 21.94 10.94
CA GLY A 154 7.78 22.88 12.07
C GLY A 154 9.19 23.11 12.61
N PHE A 155 9.98 22.04 12.77
CA PHE A 155 11.36 22.13 13.25
C PHE A 155 12.27 22.95 12.33
N PHE A 156 12.23 22.72 11.01
CA PHE A 156 13.04 23.50 10.08
C PHE A 156 12.55 24.94 9.96
N ALA A 157 11.23 25.18 10.07
CA ALA A 157 10.70 26.54 10.17
C ALA A 157 11.23 27.27 11.41
N ASP A 158 11.25 26.63 12.59
CA ASP A 158 11.78 27.19 13.83
C ASP A 158 13.31 27.40 13.78
N LEU A 159 14.05 26.47 13.15
CA LEU A 159 15.49 26.59 12.95
C LEU A 159 15.83 27.76 12.01
N LEU A 160 15.08 27.93 10.92
CA LEU A 160 15.21 29.06 9.99
C LEU A 160 14.85 30.40 10.67
N LEU A 161 13.82 30.41 11.51
CA LEU A 161 13.45 31.56 12.33
C LEU A 161 14.56 31.93 13.33
N SER A 162 15.26 30.94 13.89
CA SER A 162 16.41 31.17 14.78
C SER A 162 17.69 31.63 14.04
N ALA A 163 17.78 31.36 12.74
CA ALA A 163 18.95 31.63 11.89
C ALA A 163 18.83 32.93 11.06
N GLN A 164 17.82 33.76 11.31
CA GLN A 164 17.49 34.98 10.54
C GLN A 164 18.61 36.00 10.30
N ASN A 165 19.75 35.91 11.01
CA ASN A 165 20.90 36.80 10.84
C ASN A 165 22.01 36.27 9.91
N ASN A 166 21.82 35.13 9.22
CA ASN A 166 22.84 34.57 8.33
C ASN A 166 22.41 34.62 6.86
N SER A 167 23.09 35.43 6.05
CA SER A 167 22.78 35.65 4.63
C SER A 167 22.93 34.39 3.75
N LEU A 168 23.68 33.39 4.21
CA LEU A 168 23.75 32.06 3.57
C LEU A 168 22.44 31.27 3.75
N VAL A 169 21.76 31.45 4.88
CA VAL A 169 20.51 30.73 5.22
C VAL A 169 19.31 31.33 4.49
N GLN A 170 19.28 32.64 4.25
CA GLN A 170 18.24 33.29 3.44
C GLN A 170 18.33 32.92 1.94
N ASN A 171 19.54 32.82 1.40
CA ASN A 171 19.72 32.34 0.02
C ASN A 171 19.47 30.83 -0.08
N ALA A 172 19.82 30.07 0.96
CA ALA A 172 19.45 28.66 1.05
C ALA A 172 17.93 28.50 1.14
N SER A 173 17.16 29.31 1.88
CA SER A 173 15.69 29.12 1.99
C SER A 173 14.89 29.12 0.68
N MET A 174 15.46 29.65 -0.42
CA MET A 174 14.87 29.55 -1.77
C MET A 174 15.42 28.38 -2.60
N SER A 175 16.42 27.66 -2.10
CA SER A 175 17.10 26.50 -2.72
C SER A 175 17.07 25.24 -1.86
N ILE A 176 16.58 25.31 -0.62
CA ILE A 176 16.48 24.18 0.31
C ILE A 176 15.25 23.37 -0.07
N GLY A 177 15.33 22.07 0.17
CA GLY A 177 14.20 21.19 0.43
C GLY A 177 13.28 21.61 1.59
N VAL A 178 13.15 22.90 1.90
CA VAL A 178 11.95 23.50 2.51
C VAL A 178 10.83 23.44 1.48
N ALA A 179 11.17 23.57 0.19
CA ALA A 179 10.30 23.21 -0.91
C ALA A 179 10.06 21.69 -1.01
N ASP A 180 10.98 20.81 -0.59
CA ASP A 180 10.81 19.33 -0.57
C ASP A 180 10.02 18.84 0.65
N ILE A 181 10.19 19.49 1.80
CA ILE A 181 9.40 19.29 3.02
C ILE A 181 7.97 19.86 2.86
N GLN A 182 7.79 20.90 2.05
CA GLN A 182 6.47 21.39 1.59
C GLN A 182 5.97 20.71 0.30
N GLY A 183 6.84 20.05 -0.45
CA GLY A 183 6.59 19.49 -1.78
C GLY A 183 6.12 18.05 -1.72
N SER A 184 6.62 17.24 -0.79
CA SER A 184 6.07 15.90 -0.54
C SER A 184 4.55 15.92 -0.29
N PRO A 185 3.98 16.85 0.51
CA PRO A 185 2.54 17.04 0.60
C PRO A 185 1.87 17.39 -0.74
N ARG A 186 2.51 18.21 -1.59
CA ARG A 186 1.96 18.57 -2.91
C ARG A 186 1.94 17.39 -3.86
N PHE A 187 2.99 16.59 -3.90
CA PHE A 187 3.02 15.35 -4.70
C PHE A 187 1.85 14.44 -4.32
N PHE A 188 1.70 14.14 -3.02
CA PHE A 188 0.64 13.25 -2.54
C PHE A 188 -0.76 13.85 -2.69
N GLN A 189 -0.92 15.16 -2.51
CA GLN A 189 -2.17 15.88 -2.79
C GLN A 189 -2.52 15.81 -4.28
N SER A 190 -1.59 16.13 -5.19
CA SER A 190 -1.83 16.06 -6.63
C SER A 190 -2.18 14.65 -7.09
N TYR A 191 -1.62 13.63 -6.44
CA TYR A 191 -2.00 12.24 -6.67
C TYR A 191 -3.44 11.95 -6.20
N CYS A 192 -3.80 12.43 -5.00
CA CYS A 192 -5.17 12.33 -4.48
C CYS A 192 -6.18 13.03 -5.40
N ASP A 193 -5.84 14.21 -5.86
CA ASP A 193 -6.62 15.03 -6.78
C ASP A 193 -6.81 14.34 -8.14
N ALA A 194 -5.81 13.62 -8.64
CA ALA A 194 -5.91 12.86 -9.88
C ALA A 194 -6.90 11.69 -9.74
N ILE A 195 -6.90 10.99 -8.59
CA ILE A 195 -7.89 9.93 -8.31
C ILE A 195 -9.28 10.55 -8.17
N ALA A 196 -9.43 11.67 -7.45
CA ALA A 196 -10.71 12.37 -7.32
C ALA A 196 -11.24 12.86 -8.68
N ALA A 197 -10.37 13.41 -9.53
CA ALA A 197 -10.72 13.80 -10.89
C ALA A 197 -11.21 12.61 -11.71
N GLY A 198 -10.54 11.45 -11.62
CA GLY A 198 -11.00 10.23 -12.28
C GLY A 198 -12.38 9.74 -11.83
N ILE A 199 -12.76 9.98 -10.57
CA ILE A 199 -14.07 9.58 -10.02
C ILE A 199 -15.17 10.58 -10.39
N PHE A 200 -14.86 11.88 -10.32
CA PHE A 200 -15.88 12.95 -10.32
C PHE A 200 -15.83 13.89 -11.52
N GLY A 201 -14.79 13.80 -12.37
CA GLY A 201 -14.44 14.84 -13.34
C GLY A 201 -14.02 16.16 -12.68
N ASP A 202 -13.65 16.13 -11.39
CA ASP A 202 -13.38 17.32 -10.57
C ASP A 202 -12.31 17.00 -9.51
N SER A 203 -11.13 17.58 -9.69
CA SER A 203 -9.98 17.40 -8.81
C SER A 203 -10.15 18.03 -7.43
N THR A 204 -11.12 18.94 -7.25
CA THR A 204 -11.38 19.62 -5.97
C THR A 204 -12.16 18.77 -4.98
N LYS A 205 -12.68 17.61 -5.41
CA LYS A 205 -13.43 16.66 -4.58
C LYS A 205 -12.52 15.66 -3.88
N SER A 206 -11.43 16.18 -3.31
CA SER A 206 -10.45 15.43 -2.52
C SER A 206 -10.30 16.06 -1.13
N GLU A 207 -10.12 15.23 -0.12
CA GLU A 207 -9.82 15.60 1.25
C GLU A 207 -8.56 14.84 1.68
N VAL A 208 -7.51 15.57 2.07
CA VAL A 208 -6.34 14.94 2.69
C VAL A 208 -6.56 14.79 4.18
N VAL A 209 -6.41 13.56 4.64
CA VAL A 209 -6.48 13.20 6.05
C VAL A 209 -5.05 12.94 6.54
N ASP A 210 -4.61 13.73 7.51
CA ASP A 210 -3.33 13.49 8.17
C ASP A 210 -3.39 12.15 8.93
N THR A 211 -2.44 11.28 8.62
CA THR A 211 -2.30 9.97 9.27
C THR A 211 -0.98 9.88 10.04
N ASN A 212 -1.00 9.12 11.13
CA ASN A 212 0.20 8.77 11.90
C ASN A 212 0.65 7.36 11.47
N PRO A 213 1.97 7.09 11.31
CA PRO A 213 2.47 5.75 10.96
C PRO A 213 1.89 4.58 11.76
N ARG A 214 1.48 4.79 13.03
CA ARG A 214 0.92 3.75 13.89
C ARG A 214 -0.56 3.43 13.62
N GLU A 215 -1.32 4.38 13.11
CA GLU A 215 -2.80 4.29 13.03
C GLU A 215 -3.30 4.28 11.58
N ARG A 216 -2.45 4.62 10.60
CA ARG A 216 -2.86 4.78 9.19
C ARG A 216 -3.56 3.54 8.59
N PHE A 217 -3.15 2.33 8.95
CA PHE A 217 -3.76 1.10 8.46
C PHE A 217 -5.10 0.81 9.14
N GLN A 218 -5.25 1.21 10.41
CA GLN A 218 -6.51 1.16 11.12
C GLN A 218 -7.48 2.19 10.54
N GLN A 219 -7.00 3.38 10.19
CA GLN A 219 -7.79 4.43 9.51
C GLN A 219 -8.28 3.97 8.13
N LEU A 220 -7.48 3.18 7.41
CA LEU A 220 -7.91 2.56 6.16
C LEU A 220 -8.96 1.47 6.42
N SER A 221 -8.70 0.58 7.40
CA SER A 221 -9.59 -0.53 7.77
C SER A 221 -10.96 -0.08 8.27
N ASN A 222 -11.00 1.02 9.02
CA ASN A 222 -12.24 1.60 9.55
C ASN A 222 -12.89 2.62 8.61
N HIS A 223 -12.38 2.74 7.37
CA HIS A 223 -12.88 3.64 6.33
C HIS A 223 -12.87 5.14 6.69
N SER A 224 -12.00 5.56 7.63
CA SER A 224 -11.72 6.99 7.87
C SER A 224 -10.98 7.61 6.68
N ILE A 225 -10.24 6.81 5.92
CA ILE A 225 -9.65 7.13 4.63
C ILE A 225 -10.04 6.05 3.61
N ASP A 226 -10.07 6.39 2.32
CA ASP A 226 -10.42 5.44 1.25
C ASP A 226 -9.17 4.90 0.55
N VAL A 227 -8.09 5.68 0.54
CA VAL A 227 -6.80 5.31 -0.04
C VAL A 227 -5.67 5.91 0.80
N LEU A 228 -4.60 5.15 1.02
CA LEU A 228 -3.41 5.61 1.70
C LEU A 228 -2.34 5.95 0.64
N ILE A 229 -2.07 7.24 0.45
CA ILE A 229 -1.10 7.76 -0.52
C ILE A 229 0.11 8.26 0.29
N SER A 230 0.92 7.33 0.75
CA SER A 230 2.15 7.60 1.52
C SER A 230 3.28 6.73 0.96
N GLU A 231 4.53 6.97 1.36
CA GLU A 231 5.67 6.11 1.01
C GLU A 231 5.60 4.74 1.72
N ILE A 232 4.57 3.94 1.42
CA ILE A 232 4.40 2.62 2.02
C ILE A 232 5.21 1.61 1.21
N ALA A 233 6.12 0.94 1.91
CA ALA A 233 6.95 -0.12 1.36
C ALA A 233 6.12 -1.28 0.80
N VAL A 234 6.42 -1.71 -0.41
CA VAL A 234 5.97 -3.02 -0.91
C VAL A 234 6.98 -4.06 -0.42
N ASN A 235 6.54 -4.95 0.47
CA ASN A 235 7.29 -6.12 0.87
C ASN A 235 6.37 -7.29 1.22
N MET A 236 6.92 -8.51 1.18
CA MET A 236 6.14 -9.73 1.37
C MET A 236 5.41 -9.78 2.71
N LYS A 237 6.08 -9.36 3.79
CA LYS A 237 5.44 -9.35 5.11
C LYS A 237 4.18 -8.48 5.10
N GLN A 238 4.28 -7.23 4.62
CA GLN A 238 3.16 -6.30 4.62
C GLN A 238 2.06 -6.65 3.60
N ASP A 239 2.44 -7.29 2.49
CA ASP A 239 1.50 -7.81 1.49
C ASP A 239 0.65 -8.96 2.05
N ILE A 240 1.23 -9.80 2.91
CA ILE A 240 0.52 -10.94 3.52
C ILE A 240 -0.20 -10.54 4.82
N TYR A 241 0.43 -9.70 5.64
CA TYR A 241 -0.05 -9.36 6.96
C TYR A 241 0.49 -8.02 7.47
N GLU A 242 -0.42 -7.13 7.83
CA GLU A 242 -0.12 -5.90 8.57
C GLU A 242 -0.87 -5.92 9.90
N PRO A 243 -0.18 -5.95 11.06
CA PRO A 243 -0.82 -6.13 12.37
C PRO A 243 -1.82 -5.05 12.76
N ASN A 244 -1.74 -3.88 12.13
CA ASN A 244 -2.64 -2.76 12.39
C ASN A 244 -3.73 -2.61 11.32
N ALA A 245 -3.83 -3.56 10.39
CA ALA A 245 -4.90 -3.65 9.41
C ALA A 245 -5.86 -4.79 9.81
N ASP A 246 -7.15 -4.49 9.89
CA ASP A 246 -8.15 -5.52 10.19
C ASP A 246 -8.43 -6.41 8.95
N ASN A 247 -8.12 -5.89 7.76
CA ASN A 247 -8.21 -6.57 6.47
C ASN A 247 -6.84 -6.56 5.77
N GLY A 248 -6.67 -7.36 4.72
CA GLY A 248 -5.43 -7.32 3.94
C GLY A 248 -5.32 -6.03 3.12
N LEU A 249 -4.12 -5.83 2.58
CA LEU A 249 -3.77 -4.62 1.85
C LEU A 249 -3.60 -4.94 0.37
N SER A 250 -3.99 -4.02 -0.49
CA SER A 250 -3.71 -4.05 -1.92
C SER A 250 -2.80 -2.90 -2.31
N PHE A 251 -1.67 -3.23 -2.92
CA PHE A 251 -0.67 -2.28 -3.40
C PHE A 251 -0.85 -2.02 -4.89
N ALA A 252 -0.93 -0.76 -5.29
CA ALA A 252 -0.88 -0.42 -6.71
C ALA A 252 0.55 -0.59 -7.27
N THR A 253 0.71 -0.25 -8.55
CA THR A 253 2.02 -0.14 -9.19
C THR A 253 2.91 0.84 -8.42
N PRO A 254 4.14 0.45 -8.02
CA PRO A 254 5.02 1.34 -7.27
C PRO A 254 5.28 2.66 -7.99
N PHE A 255 5.02 3.78 -7.31
CA PHE A 255 5.27 5.11 -7.83
C PHE A 255 6.70 5.60 -7.51
N LYS A 256 7.44 4.97 -6.61
CA LYS A 256 8.83 5.37 -6.32
C LYS A 256 9.69 4.15 -6.05
N TYR A 257 10.89 4.16 -6.62
CA TYR A 257 11.88 3.09 -6.53
C TYR A 257 13.12 3.67 -5.84
N SER A 258 13.09 3.72 -4.52
CA SER A 258 14.16 4.25 -3.70
C SER A 258 15.01 3.13 -3.09
N GLY A 259 15.79 3.50 -2.09
CA GLY A 259 16.50 2.58 -1.23
C GLY A 259 17.47 3.31 -0.32
N ILE A 260 18.09 2.56 0.57
CA ILE A 260 18.98 3.16 1.56
C ILE A 260 20.32 3.51 0.94
N VAL A 261 20.70 4.77 1.06
CA VAL A 261 22.04 5.30 0.82
C VAL A 261 22.70 5.67 2.14
N LEU A 262 24.03 5.66 2.15
CA LEU A 262 24.84 6.01 3.29
C LEU A 262 25.50 7.36 3.05
N THR A 263 25.18 8.35 3.88
CA THR A 263 25.77 9.68 3.82
C THR A 263 26.61 9.95 5.05
N GLY A 264 27.82 10.46 4.88
CA GLY A 264 28.68 10.76 6.03
C GLY A 264 30.08 11.18 5.65
N LEU A 265 31.02 11.00 6.57
CA LEU A 265 32.44 11.26 6.32
C LEU A 265 32.94 10.42 5.14
N ALA A 266 33.65 11.05 4.20
CA ALA A 266 34.05 10.39 2.95
C ALA A 266 34.82 9.08 3.17
N SER A 267 35.77 9.06 4.12
CA SER A 267 36.52 7.87 4.52
C SER A 267 35.62 6.72 5.03
N HIS A 268 34.60 7.05 5.82
CA HIS A 268 33.71 6.07 6.45
C HIS A 268 32.66 5.55 5.47
N VAL A 269 32.16 6.40 4.58
CA VAL A 269 31.27 5.97 3.48
C VAL A 269 32.00 5.03 2.52
N GLN A 270 33.27 5.30 2.21
CA GLN A 270 34.08 4.40 1.38
C GLN A 270 34.30 3.02 2.04
N CYS A 271 34.49 3.00 3.36
CA CYS A 271 34.51 1.77 4.14
C CYS A 271 33.20 0.99 4.03
N ALA A 272 32.06 1.68 4.06
CA ALA A 272 30.77 1.02 3.89
C ALA A 272 30.60 0.39 2.50
N ASN A 273 30.97 1.12 1.44
CA ASN A 273 30.77 0.68 0.04
C ASN A 273 31.54 -0.59 -0.34
N SER A 274 32.69 -0.85 0.32
CA SER A 274 33.64 -1.87 -0.10
C SER A 274 33.44 -3.24 0.57
N ASN A 275 32.38 -3.43 1.37
CA ASN A 275 32.22 -4.57 2.30
C ASN A 275 33.47 -4.77 3.20
N ALA A 276 34.28 -3.73 3.36
CA ALA A 276 35.57 -3.77 4.05
C ALA A 276 35.44 -3.57 5.57
N HIS A 277 34.24 -3.79 6.12
CA HIS A 277 33.89 -3.58 7.52
C HIS A 277 34.78 -4.36 8.51
N ALA A 278 35.40 -5.45 8.04
CA ALA A 278 36.31 -6.29 8.82
C ALA A 278 37.79 -5.84 8.78
N LEU A 279 38.14 -4.84 7.96
CA LEU A 279 39.48 -4.26 7.96
C LEU A 279 39.65 -3.34 9.18
N SER A 280 40.82 -3.37 9.81
CA SER A 280 41.14 -2.53 10.97
C SER A 280 40.95 -1.03 10.68
N SER A 281 41.18 -0.61 9.45
CA SER A 281 40.98 0.78 8.97
C SER A 281 39.51 1.21 8.86
N CYS A 282 38.56 0.28 8.93
CA CYS A 282 37.12 0.55 8.84
C CYS A 282 36.39 0.18 10.14
N SER A 283 37.13 -0.08 11.22
CA SER A 283 36.58 -0.59 12.48
C SER A 283 35.80 0.45 13.29
N ASP A 284 36.04 1.74 13.05
CA ASP A 284 35.42 2.88 13.74
C ASP A 284 34.16 3.40 13.03
N ILE A 285 33.72 2.77 11.94
CA ILE A 285 32.47 3.14 11.29
C ILE A 285 31.28 2.95 12.25
N LYS A 286 30.46 4.00 12.36
CA LYS A 286 29.26 4.03 13.17
C LYS A 286 28.14 4.63 12.33
N ILE A 287 27.12 3.83 12.07
CA ILE A 287 26.03 4.14 11.16
C ILE A 287 24.78 4.43 11.99
N CYS A 288 24.30 5.66 11.96
CA CYS A 288 22.99 6.02 12.52
C CYS A 288 21.87 5.49 11.64
N ILE A 289 20.93 4.77 12.24
CA ILE A 289 19.74 4.22 11.58
C ILE A 289 18.52 4.61 12.40
N ARG A 290 17.50 5.17 11.75
CA ARG A 290 16.22 5.48 12.41
C ARG A 290 15.45 4.21 12.77
N MET A 291 14.84 4.17 13.95
CA MET A 291 14.06 3.02 14.43
C MET A 291 12.70 2.91 13.77
N ASP A 292 12.13 4.01 13.30
CA ASP A 292 10.86 4.02 12.56
C ASP A 292 11.03 3.66 11.08
N TYR A 293 12.27 3.41 10.66
CA TYR A 293 12.55 2.99 9.30
C TYR A 293 12.16 1.53 9.11
N VAL A 294 11.32 1.28 8.11
CA VAL A 294 10.73 -0.02 7.78
C VAL A 294 11.79 -1.12 7.59
N TYR A 295 13.05 -0.74 7.36
CA TYR A 295 14.13 -1.62 6.91
C TYR A 295 15.33 -1.67 7.87
N ARG A 296 15.11 -1.31 9.14
CA ARG A 296 16.10 -1.54 10.22
C ARG A 296 16.66 -2.96 10.15
N ASN A 297 15.79 -3.94 9.88
CA ASN A 297 16.14 -5.35 9.89
C ASN A 297 17.04 -5.73 8.71
N GLU A 298 16.79 -5.21 7.51
CA GLU A 298 17.66 -5.42 6.35
C GLU A 298 19.05 -4.83 6.57
N LEU A 299 19.15 -3.63 7.15
CA LEU A 299 20.45 -3.05 7.50
C LEU A 299 21.15 -3.82 8.62
N ASP A 300 20.41 -4.32 9.62
CA ASP A 300 20.94 -5.20 10.68
C ASP A 300 21.51 -6.52 10.13
N LEU A 301 21.00 -7.00 8.99
CA LEU A 301 21.50 -8.19 8.29
C LEU A 301 22.73 -7.90 7.43
N LEU A 302 22.80 -6.69 6.86
CA LEU A 302 23.88 -6.30 5.95
C LEU A 302 25.11 -5.72 6.67
N LEU A 303 24.93 -5.17 7.87
CA LEU A 303 25.96 -4.43 8.61
C LEU A 303 26.23 -5.06 9.98
N PRO A 304 27.49 -5.05 10.49
CA PRO A 304 27.78 -5.55 11.82
C PRO A 304 27.01 -4.77 12.89
N LYS A 305 26.27 -5.47 13.76
CA LYS A 305 25.48 -4.85 14.86
C LYS A 305 26.30 -3.91 15.74
N SER A 306 27.59 -4.19 15.94
CA SER A 306 28.50 -3.33 16.72
C SER A 306 28.75 -1.96 16.07
N GLN A 307 28.44 -1.79 14.80
CA GLN A 307 28.63 -0.56 14.01
C GLN A 307 27.31 0.19 13.80
N ILE A 308 26.17 -0.33 14.26
CA ILE A 308 24.86 0.29 14.11
C ILE A 308 24.49 1.07 15.37
N VAL A 309 23.99 2.30 15.17
CA VAL A 309 23.43 3.16 16.22
C VAL A 309 21.97 3.40 15.89
N HIS A 310 21.09 2.75 16.65
CA HIS A 310 19.65 2.95 16.51
C HIS A 310 19.22 4.28 17.12
N VAL A 311 18.42 5.03 16.37
CA VAL A 311 17.93 6.34 16.78
C VAL A 311 16.40 6.31 16.75
N GLU A 312 15.77 6.46 17.93
CA GLU A 312 14.31 6.45 18.05
C GLU A 312 13.67 7.72 17.49
N ASP A 313 14.31 8.86 17.73
CA ASP A 313 13.84 10.16 17.26
C ASP A 313 14.53 10.54 15.93
N PRO A 314 13.78 10.72 14.83
CA PRO A 314 14.31 11.19 13.55
C PRO A 314 15.20 12.43 13.65
N PHE A 315 14.91 13.35 14.57
CA PHE A 315 15.70 14.57 14.78
C PHE A 315 17.07 14.28 15.38
N MET A 316 17.18 13.22 16.18
CA MET A 316 18.41 12.87 16.87
C MET A 316 19.47 12.26 15.94
N VAL A 317 19.11 11.88 14.71
CA VAL A 317 20.06 11.31 13.74
C VAL A 317 21.16 12.31 13.41
N PHE A 318 20.78 13.55 13.12
CA PHE A 318 21.73 14.60 12.78
C PHE A 318 22.55 15.04 13.99
N THR A 319 21.93 15.17 15.15
CA THR A 319 22.65 15.54 16.38
C THR A 319 23.63 14.45 16.81
N ASN A 320 23.26 13.17 16.64
CA ASN A 320 24.14 12.04 16.91
C ASN A 320 25.32 12.01 15.93
N PHE A 321 25.10 12.36 14.66
CA PHE A 321 26.17 12.50 13.68
C PHE A 321 27.11 13.66 14.05
N THR A 322 26.58 14.87 14.24
CA THR A 322 27.41 16.05 14.56
C THR A 322 28.07 15.95 15.94
N GLY A 323 27.44 15.24 16.87
CA GLY A 323 27.97 14.95 18.19
C GLY A 323 28.97 13.79 18.22
N GLY A 324 29.23 13.12 17.09
CA GLY A 324 30.22 12.05 16.96
C GLY A 324 29.78 10.69 17.52
N SER A 325 28.49 10.51 17.84
CA SER A 325 27.94 9.19 18.19
C SER A 325 27.85 8.27 16.97
N CYS A 326 27.73 8.84 15.78
CA CYS A 326 27.89 8.15 14.50
C CYS A 326 28.66 9.03 13.51
N ASN A 327 29.21 8.43 12.46
CA ASN A 327 29.97 9.10 11.39
C ASN A 327 29.43 8.84 9.98
N VAL A 328 28.36 8.06 9.91
CA VAL A 328 27.56 7.77 8.72
C VAL A 328 26.09 7.74 9.12
N ILE A 329 25.22 8.22 8.25
CA ILE A 329 23.76 8.17 8.36
C ILE A 329 23.25 7.24 7.26
N ALA A 330 22.41 6.27 7.62
CA ALA A 330 21.65 5.49 6.67
C ALA A 330 20.26 6.09 6.51
N ASP A 331 19.92 6.53 5.32
CA ASP A 331 18.62 7.11 5.01
C ASP A 331 18.23 6.79 3.55
N GLY A 332 16.97 6.98 3.19
CA GLY A 332 16.49 6.81 1.82
C GLY A 332 16.94 7.93 0.86
N GLN A 333 17.68 8.93 1.36
CA GLN A 333 18.03 10.16 0.64
C GLN A 333 19.45 10.63 0.99
N ASP A 334 20.09 11.39 0.07
CA ASP A 334 21.39 12.03 0.30
C ASP A 334 21.29 13.15 1.34
N GLN A 335 21.89 12.95 2.51
CA GLN A 335 21.83 13.89 3.62
C GLN A 335 22.92 14.99 3.60
N ARG A 336 23.73 15.08 2.53
CA ARG A 336 24.87 16.03 2.50
C ARG A 336 24.42 17.47 2.64
N LEU A 337 23.31 17.83 1.97
CA LEU A 337 22.75 19.18 2.07
C LEU A 337 22.29 19.49 3.50
N ALA A 338 21.54 18.58 4.13
CA ALA A 338 21.07 18.75 5.51
C ALA A 338 22.24 18.95 6.49
N LEU A 339 23.29 18.13 6.38
CA LEU A 339 24.50 18.26 7.21
C LEU A 339 25.22 19.60 6.99
N ARG A 340 25.28 20.09 5.74
CA ARG A 340 25.87 21.41 5.42
C ARG A 340 25.08 22.56 6.04
N LEU A 341 23.75 22.49 6.03
CA LEU A 341 22.88 23.50 6.65
C LEU A 341 23.03 23.54 8.17
N LEU A 342 23.30 22.40 8.81
CA LEU A 342 23.63 22.29 10.23
C LEU A 342 25.07 22.74 10.57
N GLY A 343 25.79 23.32 9.60
CA GLY A 343 27.13 23.88 9.81
C GLY A 343 28.27 22.88 9.72
N PHE A 344 28.02 21.65 9.26
CA PHE A 344 29.08 20.66 9.08
C PHE A 344 29.99 21.02 7.89
N THR A 345 31.29 21.18 8.14
CA THR A 345 32.27 21.60 7.14
C THR A 345 33.22 20.49 6.68
N GLY A 346 33.16 19.30 7.31
CA GLY A 346 34.02 18.17 6.96
C GLY A 346 33.76 17.61 5.56
N ASP A 347 34.67 16.77 5.07
CA ASP A 347 34.50 16.11 3.77
C ASP A 347 33.38 15.06 3.84
N LEU A 348 32.38 15.21 2.97
CA LEU A 348 31.17 14.39 2.98
C LEU A 348 31.02 13.65 1.66
N ALA A 349 30.70 12.36 1.74
CA ALA A 349 30.35 11.52 0.61
C ALA A 349 28.96 10.89 0.81
N VAL A 350 28.44 10.35 -0.30
CA VAL A 350 27.27 9.48 -0.35
C VAL A 350 27.69 8.14 -0.95
N SER A 351 27.08 7.05 -0.52
CA SER A 351 27.39 5.72 -1.05
C SER A 351 27.07 5.64 -2.53
N GLU A 352 27.95 4.98 -3.30
CA GLU A 352 27.65 4.61 -4.69
C GLU A 352 26.64 3.47 -4.75
N ARG A 353 26.56 2.66 -3.69
CA ARG A 353 25.64 1.54 -3.56
C ARG A 353 24.39 1.94 -2.81
N MET A 354 23.28 1.41 -3.29
CA MET A 354 22.02 1.34 -2.55
C MET A 354 21.89 -0.04 -1.92
N TYR A 355 21.60 -0.09 -0.62
CA TYR A 355 21.71 -1.34 0.17
C TYR A 355 20.40 -2.15 0.18
N SER A 356 19.25 -1.50 0.07
CA SER A 356 17.95 -2.16 0.11
C SER A 356 17.02 -1.49 -0.91
N PRO A 357 16.53 -2.19 -1.95
CA PRO A 357 15.53 -1.62 -2.85
C PRO A 357 14.23 -1.38 -2.10
N ILE A 358 13.70 -0.18 -2.23
CA ILE A 358 12.45 0.25 -1.63
C ILE A 358 11.51 0.61 -2.76
N TRP A 359 10.44 -0.17 -2.91
CA TRP A 359 9.37 0.16 -3.82
C TRP A 359 8.25 0.72 -2.97
N THR A 360 7.77 1.91 -3.27
CA THR A 360 6.63 2.48 -2.53
C THR A 360 5.43 2.65 -3.42
N SER A 361 4.27 2.34 -2.85
CA SER A 361 3.00 2.38 -3.55
C SER A 361 1.91 3.01 -2.70
N LEU A 362 0.80 3.36 -3.36
CA LEU A 362 -0.45 3.65 -2.68
C LEU A 362 -1.09 2.35 -2.25
N VAL A 363 -1.88 2.42 -1.18
CA VAL A 363 -2.46 1.24 -0.54
C VAL A 363 -3.97 1.39 -0.40
N THR A 364 -4.68 0.34 -0.75
CA THR A 364 -6.13 0.16 -0.58
C THR A 364 -6.39 -1.13 0.21
N LEU A 365 -7.65 -1.43 0.53
CA LEU A 365 -8.03 -2.71 1.14
C LEU A 365 -8.17 -3.79 0.07
N ASP A 366 -7.72 -5.00 0.37
CA ASP A 366 -7.80 -6.15 -0.56
C ASP A 366 -9.21 -6.71 -0.76
N GLY A 367 -10.12 -6.46 0.19
CA GLY A 367 -11.54 -6.84 0.10
C GLY A 367 -12.36 -6.07 -0.94
N ASP A 368 -11.73 -5.15 -1.68
CA ASP A 368 -12.37 -4.31 -2.70
C ASP A 368 -11.50 -4.21 -3.96
N PRO A 369 -11.39 -5.30 -4.75
CA PRO A 369 -10.51 -5.34 -5.92
C PRO A 369 -10.90 -4.33 -7.00
N GLU A 370 -12.19 -4.01 -7.16
CA GLU A 370 -12.63 -2.98 -8.11
C GLU A 370 -12.07 -1.60 -7.75
N TRP A 371 -12.05 -1.25 -6.46
CA TRP A 371 -11.42 -0.01 -5.99
C TRP A 371 -9.90 -0.02 -6.12
N ALA A 372 -9.25 -1.15 -5.79
CA ALA A 372 -7.81 -1.31 -5.95
C ALA A 372 -7.39 -1.14 -7.42
N ASP A 373 -8.14 -1.76 -8.34
CA ASP A 373 -7.98 -1.65 -9.78
C ASP A 373 -8.19 -0.22 -10.27
N PHE A 374 -9.23 0.47 -9.77
CA PHE A 374 -9.50 1.86 -10.12
C PHE A 374 -8.32 2.77 -9.76
N ALA A 375 -7.84 2.67 -8.51
CA ALA A 375 -6.71 3.47 -8.04
C ALA A 375 -5.43 3.15 -8.82
N ASN A 376 -5.14 1.87 -9.07
CA ASN A 376 -3.98 1.43 -9.85
C ASN A 376 -4.08 1.86 -11.33
N ALA A 377 -5.27 1.84 -11.93
CA ALA A 377 -5.52 2.28 -13.30
C ALA A 377 -5.21 3.77 -13.48
N ILE A 378 -5.59 4.62 -12.52
CA ILE A 378 -5.20 6.04 -12.50
C ILE A 378 -3.67 6.18 -12.41
N THR A 379 -3.02 5.44 -11.51
CA THR A 379 -1.56 5.42 -11.41
C THR A 379 -0.89 5.07 -12.74
N LEU A 380 -1.33 3.98 -13.36
CA LEU A 380 -0.77 3.52 -14.63
C LEU A 380 -1.09 4.49 -15.78
N ALA A 381 -2.24 5.18 -15.77
CA ALA A 381 -2.60 6.20 -16.75
C ALA A 381 -1.67 7.41 -16.71
N LEU A 382 -1.39 7.94 -15.51
CA LEU A 382 -0.43 9.04 -15.33
C LEU A 382 0.96 8.66 -15.86
N LEU A 383 1.34 7.38 -15.72
CA LEU A 383 2.60 6.85 -16.21
C LEU A 383 2.62 6.64 -17.72
N ALA A 384 1.53 6.12 -18.26
CA ALA A 384 1.36 5.96 -19.70
C ALA A 384 1.37 7.33 -20.39
N ALA A 385 0.75 8.35 -19.78
CA ALA A 385 0.80 9.74 -20.26
C ALA A 385 2.25 10.21 -20.40
N GLU A 386 3.05 10.03 -19.36
CA GLU A 386 4.44 10.45 -19.36
C GLU A 386 5.26 9.71 -20.42
N GLN A 387 5.12 8.37 -20.51
CA GLN A 387 5.82 7.57 -21.51
C GLN A 387 5.52 8.02 -22.95
N ARG A 388 4.31 8.55 -23.17
CA ARG A 388 3.83 9.03 -24.48
C ARG A 388 4.10 10.52 -24.70
N GLY A 389 4.65 11.23 -23.72
CA GLY A 389 4.86 12.67 -23.78
C GLY A 389 3.57 13.50 -23.73
N ILE A 390 2.48 12.91 -23.23
CA ILE A 390 1.20 13.56 -23.00
C ILE A 390 1.34 14.42 -21.74
N THR A 391 1.04 15.70 -21.82
CA THR A 391 1.09 16.64 -20.68
C THR A 391 -0.31 16.97 -20.20
N ARG A 392 -0.41 17.79 -19.15
CA ARG A 392 -1.67 18.39 -18.72
C ARG A 392 -2.44 19.07 -19.87
N GLU A 393 -1.73 19.72 -20.78
CA GLU A 393 -2.31 20.51 -21.87
C GLU A 393 -2.85 19.66 -23.02
N THR A 394 -2.39 18.42 -23.12
CA THR A 394 -2.75 17.47 -24.18
C THR A 394 -3.40 16.22 -23.61
N ALA A 395 -4.03 16.33 -22.44
CA ALA A 395 -4.56 15.20 -21.69
C ALA A 395 -5.58 14.36 -22.48
N ASP A 396 -6.31 15.00 -23.41
CA ASP A 396 -7.24 14.35 -24.34
C ASP A 396 -6.59 13.23 -25.17
N GLN A 397 -5.29 13.32 -25.43
CA GLN A 397 -4.53 12.33 -26.20
C GLN A 397 -4.37 10.98 -25.49
N ILE A 398 -4.63 10.88 -24.17
CA ILE A 398 -4.60 9.58 -23.48
C ILE A 398 -5.76 8.67 -23.89
N GLY A 399 -6.84 9.28 -24.40
CA GLY A 399 -8.04 8.61 -24.90
C GLY A 399 -9.01 8.15 -23.81
N GLN A 400 -10.24 7.89 -24.24
CA GLN A 400 -11.33 7.41 -23.39
C GLN A 400 -11.23 5.91 -23.11
N THR A 401 -11.77 5.49 -21.97
CA THR A 401 -11.80 4.09 -21.52
C THR A 401 -13.22 3.57 -21.32
N SER A 402 -13.40 2.25 -21.30
CA SER A 402 -14.68 1.62 -20.95
C SER A 402 -14.55 0.61 -19.82
N LEU A 403 -13.39 0.59 -19.15
CA LEU A 403 -13.03 -0.43 -18.17
C LEU A 403 -13.94 -0.45 -16.94
N PHE A 404 -14.34 0.72 -16.46
CA PHE A 404 -15.15 0.88 -15.25
C PHE A 404 -16.62 1.25 -15.54
N GLY A 405 -17.03 1.27 -16.81
CA GLY A 405 -18.37 1.70 -17.23
C GLY A 405 -18.40 3.10 -17.85
N PRO A 406 -19.53 3.48 -18.47
CA PRO A 406 -19.67 4.73 -19.22
C PRO A 406 -19.53 5.99 -18.36
N GLU A 407 -19.81 5.91 -17.05
CA GLU A 407 -19.65 7.04 -16.14
C GLU A 407 -18.19 7.46 -15.91
N TYR A 408 -17.22 6.59 -16.21
CA TYR A 408 -15.79 6.85 -16.03
C TYR A 408 -15.04 6.88 -17.37
N GLU A 409 -15.75 7.16 -18.47
CA GLU A 409 -15.15 7.16 -19.81
C GLU A 409 -13.95 8.10 -19.95
N ASN A 410 -13.99 9.23 -19.23
CA ASN A 410 -12.95 10.26 -19.24
C ASN A 410 -11.97 10.15 -18.07
N MET A 411 -12.05 9.11 -17.22
CA MET A 411 -11.27 9.06 -15.96
C MET A 411 -9.76 9.26 -16.14
N PHE A 412 -9.19 8.78 -17.26
CA PHE A 412 -7.77 8.96 -17.57
C PHE A 412 -7.46 10.38 -18.04
N ILE A 413 -8.36 10.97 -18.84
CA ILE A 413 -8.25 12.36 -19.30
C ILE A 413 -8.33 13.27 -18.08
N ASP A 414 -9.38 13.13 -17.27
CA ASP A 414 -9.64 13.96 -16.09
C ASP A 414 -8.48 13.90 -15.08
N ALA A 415 -7.90 12.70 -14.87
CA ALA A 415 -6.74 12.52 -14.00
C ALA A 415 -5.49 13.25 -14.51
N VAL A 416 -5.20 13.20 -15.82
CA VAL A 416 -4.07 13.92 -16.42
C VAL A 416 -4.34 15.43 -16.49
N GLU A 417 -5.58 15.87 -16.73
CA GLU A 417 -5.94 17.30 -16.73
C GLU A 417 -5.80 17.96 -15.34
N ALA A 418 -5.96 17.19 -14.27
CA ALA A 418 -5.89 17.68 -12.90
C ALA A 418 -4.52 18.33 -12.59
N HIS A 419 -3.43 17.59 -12.83
CA HIS A 419 -2.06 18.01 -12.47
C HIS A 419 -0.97 17.59 -13.47
N GLY A 420 -1.35 17.02 -14.61
CA GLY A 420 -0.42 16.55 -15.64
C GLY A 420 -0.11 15.06 -15.55
N ASN A 421 0.87 14.64 -16.34
CA ASN A 421 1.38 13.29 -16.29
C ASN A 421 2.18 13.03 -15.00
N PHE A 422 2.65 11.80 -14.85
CA PHE A 422 3.38 11.39 -13.67
C PHE A 422 4.65 12.21 -13.39
N GLY A 423 5.40 12.59 -14.44
CA GLY A 423 6.59 13.42 -14.32
C GLY A 423 6.25 14.83 -13.84
N GLU A 424 5.21 15.44 -14.41
CA GLU A 424 4.71 16.76 -13.98
C GLU A 424 4.27 16.75 -12.51
N ILE A 425 3.58 15.69 -12.06
CA ILE A 425 3.20 15.53 -10.65
C ILE A 425 4.44 15.34 -9.76
N PHE A 426 5.44 14.57 -10.20
CA PHE A 426 6.69 14.36 -9.46
C PHE A 426 7.46 15.68 -9.25
N ASP A 427 7.55 16.48 -10.30
CA ASP A 427 8.27 17.75 -10.31
C ASP A 427 7.63 18.82 -9.39
N LEU A 428 6.39 18.59 -8.91
CA LEU A 428 5.73 19.46 -7.92
C LEU A 428 6.29 19.33 -6.51
N GLY A 429 7.09 18.31 -6.20
CA GLY A 429 7.59 18.20 -4.84
C GLY A 429 8.39 16.97 -4.39
N LEU A 430 8.79 16.07 -5.29
CA LEU A 430 9.74 15.00 -4.96
C LEU A 430 10.95 15.04 -5.91
N PRO A 431 12.20 14.96 -5.41
CA PRO A 431 13.36 14.80 -6.27
C PRO A 431 13.25 13.47 -7.03
N ARG A 432 13.24 13.57 -8.35
CA ARG A 432 13.11 12.41 -9.22
C ARG A 432 14.47 11.81 -9.53
N THR A 433 14.62 10.50 -9.36
CA THR A 433 15.81 9.76 -9.79
C THR A 433 15.55 9.06 -11.12
N ARG A 434 16.62 8.50 -11.70
CA ARG A 434 16.53 7.79 -12.98
C ARG A 434 15.62 6.56 -12.90
N ARG A 435 15.39 6.00 -11.71
CA ARG A 435 14.55 4.82 -11.47
C ARG A 435 13.07 5.07 -11.66
N GLU A 436 12.63 6.30 -11.41
CA GLU A 436 11.22 6.68 -11.54
C GLU A 436 10.77 6.86 -13.00
N TYR A 437 11.69 6.85 -13.97
CA TYR A 437 11.35 6.92 -15.39
C TYR A 437 10.86 5.56 -15.91
N ALA A 438 10.07 5.61 -16.98
CA ALA A 438 9.70 4.41 -17.73
C ALA A 438 10.95 3.70 -18.28
N ASN A 439 11.01 2.39 -18.07
CA ASN A 439 12.06 1.55 -18.61
C ASN A 439 11.63 0.99 -19.98
N ASN A 440 12.32 1.44 -21.02
CA ASN A 440 12.11 1.00 -22.40
C ASN A 440 12.70 -0.39 -22.71
N GLY A 441 13.24 -1.09 -21.71
CA GLY A 441 13.81 -2.41 -21.83
C GLY A 441 15.32 -2.49 -22.01
N THR A 442 16.02 -1.36 -22.09
CA THR A 442 17.47 -1.32 -22.37
C THR A 442 18.37 -1.63 -21.17
N THR A 443 17.82 -1.63 -19.95
CA THR A 443 18.59 -1.76 -18.70
C THR A 443 18.20 -2.98 -17.85
N GLY A 444 17.45 -3.92 -18.44
CA GLY A 444 16.81 -5.01 -17.70
C GLY A 444 15.52 -4.57 -17.00
N LEU A 445 14.55 -5.48 -16.89
CA LEU A 445 13.29 -5.24 -16.17
C LEU A 445 13.09 -6.18 -14.97
N LEU A 446 13.97 -7.17 -14.80
CA LEU A 446 13.85 -8.12 -13.70
C LEU A 446 14.44 -7.51 -12.44
N ALA A 447 13.61 -7.30 -11.44
CA ALA A 447 14.04 -6.91 -10.11
C ALA A 447 13.09 -7.52 -9.09
N SER A 448 13.59 -7.94 -7.94
CA SER A 448 12.75 -8.45 -6.86
C SER A 448 12.43 -7.35 -5.83
N ALA A 449 11.18 -7.32 -5.38
CA ALA A 449 10.78 -6.52 -4.23
C ALA A 449 11.42 -7.06 -2.94
N ALA A 450 11.54 -6.22 -1.92
CA ALA A 450 12.05 -6.65 -0.62
C ALA A 450 11.13 -7.71 0.00
N LEU A 451 11.70 -8.77 0.57
CA LEU A 451 10.90 -9.76 1.32
C LEU A 451 10.40 -9.17 2.65
N GLY A 452 11.16 -8.29 3.29
CA GLY A 452 10.87 -7.88 4.65
C GLY A 452 11.25 -8.97 5.66
N ASP A 453 10.81 -8.79 6.90
CA ASP A 453 11.12 -9.67 8.02
C ASP A 453 10.22 -10.92 8.07
N VAL A 454 10.41 -11.80 7.10
CA VAL A 454 9.61 -13.03 6.85
C VAL A 454 10.04 -14.23 7.71
N GLU A 455 11.21 -14.15 8.35
CA GLU A 455 11.75 -15.22 9.20
C GLU A 455 11.23 -15.17 10.65
N GLN A 456 10.49 -14.11 11.02
CA GLN A 456 9.85 -14.03 12.33
C GLN A 456 8.46 -14.67 12.27
N PRO A 457 8.12 -15.55 13.24
CA PRO A 457 6.78 -16.09 13.33
C PRO A 457 5.77 -14.97 13.58
N ILE A 458 4.69 -14.97 12.80
CA ILE A 458 3.54 -14.09 13.04
C ILE A 458 2.77 -14.66 14.22
N SER A 459 2.60 -13.89 15.30
CA SER A 459 1.76 -14.29 16.44
C SER A 459 0.29 -14.34 16.00
N ARG A 460 -0.18 -15.52 15.62
CA ARG A 460 -1.52 -15.82 15.06
C ARG A 460 -2.71 -15.61 16.02
N GLU A 461 -2.56 -14.88 17.12
CA GLU A 461 -3.72 -14.54 17.95
C GLU A 461 -4.70 -13.59 17.24
N GLN A 462 -4.31 -12.97 16.13
CA GLN A 462 -5.17 -12.13 15.28
C GLN A 462 -4.81 -12.33 13.79
N GLY A 463 -5.68 -12.97 13.01
CA GLY A 463 -5.59 -13.00 11.53
C GLY A 463 -4.55 -13.96 10.92
N GLY A 464 -4.87 -15.26 10.86
CA GLY A 464 -4.21 -16.20 9.95
C GLY A 464 -4.88 -16.21 8.56
N PRO A 465 -4.38 -17.01 7.60
CA PRO A 465 -5.05 -17.25 6.33
C PRO A 465 -6.56 -17.41 6.48
N GLN A 466 -7.33 -16.72 5.65
CA GLN A 466 -8.78 -16.86 5.69
C GLN A 466 -9.16 -18.32 5.47
N LYS A 467 -9.94 -18.87 6.41
CA LYS A 467 -10.48 -20.23 6.33
C LYS A 467 -11.29 -20.34 5.03
N ASN A 468 -10.93 -21.28 4.14
CA ASN A 468 -11.42 -21.46 2.75
C ASN A 468 -10.62 -20.76 1.62
N ALA A 469 -9.37 -20.32 1.87
CA ALA A 469 -8.49 -19.82 0.82
C ALA A 469 -8.04 -20.94 -0.16
N THR A 470 -7.81 -20.58 -1.42
CA THR A 470 -7.37 -21.46 -2.52
C THR A 470 -6.09 -22.22 -2.16
N LEU A 471 -5.17 -21.61 -1.41
CA LEU A 471 -3.97 -22.28 -0.90
C LEU A 471 -4.32 -23.52 -0.05
N GLU A 472 -5.25 -23.37 0.90
CA GLU A 472 -5.70 -24.48 1.75
C GLU A 472 -6.41 -25.55 0.93
N MET A 473 -7.24 -25.14 -0.05
CA MET A 473 -7.93 -26.05 -0.94
C MET A 473 -6.96 -26.87 -1.81
N VAL A 474 -5.95 -26.22 -2.39
CA VAL A 474 -4.91 -26.86 -3.19
C VAL A 474 -4.10 -27.84 -2.33
N ALA A 475 -3.66 -27.40 -1.16
CA ALA A 475 -2.90 -28.22 -0.22
C ALA A 475 -3.70 -29.46 0.22
N ALA A 476 -4.97 -29.28 0.60
CA ALA A 476 -5.86 -30.37 0.99
C ALA A 476 -6.18 -31.33 -0.17
N ARG A 477 -6.35 -30.80 -1.39
CA ARG A 477 -6.57 -31.60 -2.60
C ARG A 477 -5.33 -32.40 -3.00
N GLY A 478 -4.14 -31.96 -2.59
CA GLY A 478 -2.88 -32.67 -2.80
C GLY A 478 -2.28 -32.49 -4.20
N PHE A 479 -2.81 -31.57 -5.02
CA PHE A 479 -2.23 -31.17 -6.30
C PHE A 479 -2.71 -29.79 -6.76
N LEU A 480 -1.84 -29.08 -7.49
CA LEU A 480 -2.12 -27.82 -8.16
C LEU A 480 -2.69 -28.06 -9.57
N ASN A 481 -3.81 -27.46 -9.93
CA ASN A 481 -4.26 -27.36 -11.31
C ASN A 481 -3.68 -26.10 -11.95
N CYS A 482 -2.60 -26.25 -12.73
CA CYS A 482 -2.01 -25.13 -13.46
C CYS A 482 -2.52 -25.09 -14.90
N GLY A 483 -3.11 -23.97 -15.31
CA GLY A 483 -3.34 -23.67 -16.72
C GLY A 483 -2.04 -23.23 -17.38
N VAL A 484 -1.71 -23.77 -18.55
CA VAL A 484 -0.55 -23.33 -19.36
C VAL A 484 -0.99 -23.02 -20.78
N ARG A 485 -0.46 -21.94 -21.37
CA ARG A 485 -0.76 -21.63 -22.78
C ARG A 485 0.04 -22.53 -23.73
N GLY A 486 -0.50 -23.69 -24.06
CA GLY A 486 0.19 -24.72 -24.84
C GLY A 486 0.42 -24.35 -26.30
N GLY A 487 1.37 -25.05 -26.94
CA GLY A 487 1.74 -24.81 -28.34
C GLY A 487 2.76 -23.68 -28.52
N ARG A 488 3.43 -23.27 -27.44
CA ARG A 488 4.45 -22.20 -27.44
C ARG A 488 5.81 -22.81 -27.16
N PRO A 489 6.62 -23.10 -28.20
CA PRO A 489 7.95 -23.70 -28.00
C PRO A 489 8.80 -22.90 -27.02
N GLY A 490 9.46 -23.59 -26.09
CA GLY A 490 10.23 -22.97 -25.01
C GLY A 490 9.39 -22.48 -23.82
N PHE A 491 8.10 -22.19 -23.97
CA PHE A 491 7.24 -21.70 -22.89
C PHE A 491 6.32 -22.79 -22.33
N ALA A 492 5.54 -23.45 -23.19
CA ALA A 492 4.68 -24.56 -22.82
C ALA A 492 4.45 -25.47 -24.03
N SER A 493 5.15 -26.61 -24.01
CA SER A 493 5.05 -27.66 -25.02
C SER A 493 4.73 -28.99 -24.36
N TYR A 494 3.73 -29.67 -24.90
CA TYR A 494 3.43 -31.05 -24.52
C TYR A 494 4.26 -32.01 -25.38
N ASN A 495 5.07 -32.84 -24.72
CA ASN A 495 5.81 -33.91 -25.38
C ASN A 495 4.93 -35.17 -25.40
N SER A 496 4.40 -35.53 -26.57
CA SER A 496 3.54 -36.71 -26.72
C SER A 496 4.27 -38.03 -26.50
N THR A 497 5.59 -38.08 -26.65
CA THR A 497 6.39 -39.30 -26.45
C THR A 497 6.63 -39.57 -24.97
N SER A 498 6.99 -38.56 -24.18
CA SER A 498 7.17 -38.71 -22.73
C SER A 498 5.89 -38.47 -21.93
N SER A 499 4.83 -37.96 -22.56
CA SER A 499 3.59 -37.51 -21.91
C SER A 499 3.83 -36.45 -20.82
N GLU A 500 4.80 -35.56 -21.05
CA GLU A 500 5.21 -34.50 -20.10
C GLU A 500 5.08 -33.11 -20.70
N TRP A 501 4.70 -32.15 -19.87
CA TRP A 501 4.81 -30.72 -20.19
C TRP A 501 6.23 -30.22 -19.92
N ARG A 502 6.75 -29.35 -20.80
CA ARG A 502 8.04 -28.68 -20.63
C ARG A 502 7.98 -27.24 -21.12
N GLY A 503 8.78 -26.38 -20.50
CA GLY A 503 8.95 -24.98 -20.91
C GLY A 503 9.00 -24.02 -19.73
N PHE A 504 9.18 -22.75 -20.03
CA PHE A 504 9.32 -21.68 -19.05
C PHE A 504 8.03 -21.44 -18.23
N ASP A 505 6.86 -21.36 -18.87
CA ASP A 505 5.57 -21.24 -18.16
C ASP A 505 5.31 -22.48 -17.28
N VAL A 506 5.72 -23.66 -17.78
CA VAL A 506 5.63 -24.93 -17.06
C VAL A 506 6.51 -24.93 -15.81
N ASP A 507 7.73 -24.42 -15.90
CA ASP A 507 8.64 -24.32 -14.75
C ASP A 507 8.09 -23.42 -13.65
N PHE A 508 7.46 -22.28 -13.99
CA PHE A 508 6.81 -21.44 -12.98
C PHE A 508 5.63 -22.15 -12.29
N CYS A 509 4.85 -22.96 -13.01
CA CYS A 509 3.85 -23.81 -12.36
C CYS A 509 4.48 -24.87 -11.44
N ILE A 510 5.59 -25.49 -11.86
CA ILE A 510 6.31 -26.48 -11.05
C ILE A 510 6.89 -25.82 -9.79
N ALA A 511 7.45 -24.62 -9.90
CA ALA A 511 7.93 -23.85 -8.76
C ALA A 511 6.82 -23.61 -7.73
N LEU A 512 5.64 -23.18 -8.20
CA LEU A 512 4.46 -22.97 -7.36
C LEU A 512 3.93 -24.27 -6.74
N SER A 513 3.86 -25.36 -7.50
CA SER A 513 3.47 -26.66 -6.95
C SER A 513 4.48 -27.13 -5.88
N ALA A 514 5.76 -27.08 -6.18
CA ALA A 514 6.81 -27.52 -5.28
C ALA A 514 6.86 -26.68 -3.99
N SER A 515 6.54 -25.39 -4.07
CA SER A 515 6.48 -24.52 -2.90
C SER A 515 5.37 -24.93 -1.92
N ILE A 516 4.26 -25.48 -2.42
CA ILE A 516 3.12 -25.98 -1.63
C ILE A 516 3.38 -27.40 -1.12
N PHE A 517 4.02 -28.25 -1.93
CA PHE A 517 4.14 -29.69 -1.66
C PHE A 517 5.56 -30.14 -1.32
N GLU A 518 6.25 -29.37 -0.50
CA GLU A 518 7.55 -29.74 0.09
C GLU A 518 8.64 -30.17 -0.93
N GLY A 519 8.63 -29.56 -2.12
CA GLY A 519 9.57 -29.86 -3.20
C GLY A 519 9.14 -30.99 -4.13
N ASP A 520 7.97 -31.62 -3.93
CA ASP A 520 7.44 -32.65 -4.81
C ASP A 520 6.92 -32.05 -6.13
N THR A 521 7.67 -32.28 -7.21
CA THR A 521 7.35 -31.78 -8.55
C THR A 521 6.26 -32.59 -9.26
N SER A 522 5.76 -33.68 -8.66
CA SER A 522 4.70 -34.52 -9.23
C SER A 522 3.28 -34.09 -8.87
N LYS A 523 3.12 -33.16 -7.91
CA LYS A 523 1.83 -32.73 -7.37
C LYS A 523 1.15 -31.64 -8.20
N ILE A 524 1.14 -31.83 -9.52
CA ILE A 524 0.63 -30.83 -10.46
C ILE A 524 -0.11 -31.49 -11.62
N HIS A 525 -1.27 -30.92 -11.96
CA HIS A 525 -2.03 -31.23 -13.16
C HIS A 525 -2.02 -30.04 -14.12
N PHE A 526 -1.50 -30.26 -15.32
CA PHE A 526 -1.46 -29.24 -16.36
C PHE A 526 -2.72 -29.26 -17.21
N ASN A 527 -3.34 -28.09 -17.36
CA ASN A 527 -4.49 -27.86 -18.20
C ASN A 527 -4.08 -26.99 -19.40
N ASN A 528 -4.32 -27.49 -20.61
CA ASN A 528 -3.92 -26.80 -21.83
C ASN A 528 -4.90 -25.69 -22.20
N ALA A 529 -4.51 -24.43 -21.98
CA ALA A 529 -5.20 -23.28 -22.52
C ALA A 529 -4.68 -23.00 -23.94
N VAL A 530 -5.46 -23.29 -24.98
CA VAL A 530 -5.03 -23.04 -26.37
C VAL A 530 -4.93 -21.53 -26.67
N THR A 531 -5.77 -20.71 -26.02
CA THR A 531 -5.82 -19.26 -26.19
C THR A 531 -5.73 -18.55 -24.85
N MET A 532 -5.40 -17.25 -24.87
CA MET A 532 -5.40 -16.40 -23.68
C MET A 532 -6.78 -16.36 -23.00
N SER A 533 -7.83 -16.05 -23.77
CA SER A 533 -9.22 -16.02 -23.30
C SER A 533 -9.68 -17.38 -22.74
N GLY A 534 -9.21 -18.49 -23.33
CA GLY A 534 -9.47 -19.83 -22.80
C GLY A 534 -8.85 -20.04 -21.43
N GLY A 535 -7.63 -19.54 -21.20
CA GLY A 535 -6.96 -19.59 -19.90
C GLY A 535 -7.69 -18.76 -18.82
N PHE A 536 -8.10 -17.53 -19.16
CA PHE A 536 -8.94 -16.71 -18.27
C PHE A 536 -10.30 -17.37 -17.98
N GLY A 537 -10.94 -17.97 -18.99
CA GLY A 537 -12.16 -18.76 -18.80
C GLY A 537 -11.97 -19.96 -17.85
N MET A 538 -10.82 -20.64 -17.92
CA MET A 538 -10.48 -21.72 -16.99
C MET A 538 -10.27 -21.20 -15.56
N LEU A 539 -9.62 -20.06 -15.37
CA LEU A 539 -9.49 -19.41 -14.06
C LEU A 539 -10.86 -19.03 -13.50
N ARG A 540 -11.68 -18.33 -14.28
CA ARG A 540 -13.01 -17.88 -13.85
C ARG A 540 -13.93 -19.03 -13.47
N SER A 541 -13.88 -20.13 -14.20
CA SER A 541 -14.66 -21.33 -13.89
C SER A 541 -14.12 -22.14 -12.71
N GLY A 542 -12.92 -21.82 -12.20
CA GLY A 542 -12.24 -22.61 -11.18
C GLY A 542 -11.68 -23.95 -11.70
N THR A 543 -11.56 -24.10 -13.02
CA THR A 543 -10.94 -25.29 -13.64
C THR A 543 -9.44 -25.35 -13.33
N VAL A 544 -8.80 -24.19 -13.23
CA VAL A 544 -7.39 -24.04 -12.83
C VAL A 544 -7.30 -23.09 -11.65
N ASP A 545 -6.32 -23.30 -10.77
CA ASP A 545 -6.07 -22.42 -9.63
C ASP A 545 -5.18 -21.23 -10.02
N VAL A 546 -4.37 -21.40 -11.07
CA VAL A 546 -3.44 -20.42 -11.62
C VAL A 546 -3.32 -20.58 -13.13
N PHE A 547 -3.10 -19.50 -13.87
CA PHE A 547 -2.83 -19.53 -15.30
C PHE A 547 -1.45 -18.96 -15.61
N ALA A 548 -0.54 -19.80 -16.11
CA ALA A 548 0.79 -19.41 -16.54
C ALA A 548 0.84 -19.02 -18.01
N GLY A 549 1.62 -17.98 -18.29
CA GLY A 549 1.76 -17.37 -19.61
C GLY A 549 0.76 -16.25 -19.86
N ALA A 550 0.03 -15.78 -18.85
CA ALA A 550 -0.96 -14.72 -19.02
C ALA A 550 -0.28 -13.38 -19.38
N LEU A 551 -0.94 -12.55 -20.21
CA LEU A 551 -0.47 -11.19 -20.49
C LEU A 551 -1.07 -10.23 -19.46
N TRP A 552 -0.23 -9.45 -18.78
CA TRP A 552 -0.71 -8.38 -17.91
C TRP A 552 -0.97 -7.13 -18.75
N THR A 553 -2.23 -6.78 -18.90
CA THR A 553 -2.67 -5.53 -19.56
C THR A 553 -3.68 -4.86 -18.65
N ILE A 554 -3.87 -3.54 -18.77
CA ILE A 554 -4.87 -2.85 -17.94
C ILE A 554 -6.26 -3.45 -18.15
N GLU A 555 -6.59 -3.91 -19.36
CA GLU A 555 -7.88 -4.55 -19.62
C GLU A 555 -7.99 -5.90 -18.92
N ASN A 556 -6.93 -6.72 -18.90
CA ASN A 556 -7.02 -8.01 -18.21
C ASN A 556 -7.01 -7.86 -16.68
N ASP A 557 -6.36 -6.82 -16.16
CA ASP A 557 -6.34 -6.46 -14.73
C ASP A 557 -7.75 -6.10 -14.27
N VAL A 558 -8.40 -5.16 -14.96
CA VAL A 558 -9.70 -4.62 -14.56
C VAL A 558 -10.88 -5.47 -15.06
N ARG A 559 -10.89 -5.82 -16.35
CA ARG A 559 -12.05 -6.42 -17.01
C ARG A 559 -11.69 -7.09 -18.33
N GLU A 560 -11.24 -8.34 -18.27
CA GLU A 560 -10.92 -9.12 -19.46
C GLU A 560 -12.18 -9.35 -20.30
N MET A 561 -12.16 -9.04 -21.60
CA MET A 561 -13.36 -8.93 -22.42
C MET A 561 -14.19 -10.22 -22.57
N SER A 562 -13.55 -11.39 -22.63
CA SER A 562 -14.27 -12.65 -22.84
C SER A 562 -15.01 -13.13 -21.58
N THR A 563 -14.50 -12.76 -20.42
CA THR A 563 -15.04 -13.14 -19.12
C THR A 563 -15.78 -11.98 -18.43
N GLY A 564 -15.45 -10.74 -18.72
CA GLY A 564 -15.98 -9.57 -18.01
C GLY A 564 -15.60 -9.53 -16.53
N ALA A 565 -14.45 -10.12 -16.17
CA ALA A 565 -13.89 -10.13 -14.82
C ALA A 565 -12.43 -9.65 -14.85
N GLY A 566 -11.97 -9.07 -13.74
CA GLY A 566 -10.57 -8.75 -13.50
C GLY A 566 -9.78 -9.96 -12.98
N TYR A 567 -8.45 -9.88 -13.11
CA TYR A 567 -7.53 -10.92 -12.66
C TYR A 567 -6.30 -10.28 -12.01
N THR A 568 -5.70 -10.97 -11.05
CA THR A 568 -4.45 -10.50 -10.43
C THR A 568 -3.26 -11.14 -11.14
N PHE A 569 -2.18 -10.38 -11.32
CA PHE A 569 -0.97 -10.82 -12.00
C PHE A 569 0.25 -10.75 -11.10
N THR A 570 1.17 -11.69 -11.29
CA THR A 570 2.54 -11.52 -10.77
C THR A 570 3.25 -10.40 -11.51
N GLN A 571 4.37 -9.93 -10.97
CA GLN A 571 5.32 -9.21 -11.82
C GLN A 571 5.65 -10.10 -13.05
N PRO A 572 5.79 -9.52 -14.25
CA PRO A 572 6.11 -10.32 -15.42
C PRO A 572 7.42 -11.07 -15.20
N TYR A 573 7.35 -12.39 -15.32
CA TYR A 573 8.52 -13.25 -15.28
C TYR A 573 9.17 -13.38 -16.66
N PHE A 574 8.56 -12.85 -17.72
CA PHE A 574 9.19 -12.82 -19.02
C PHE A 574 8.76 -11.56 -19.75
N TYR A 575 9.70 -10.92 -20.43
CA TYR A 575 9.45 -9.78 -21.28
C TYR A 575 9.85 -10.09 -22.73
N GLY A 576 8.92 -9.98 -23.67
CA GLY A 576 9.18 -10.16 -25.09
C GLY A 576 10.08 -9.06 -25.67
N PRO A 577 10.88 -9.36 -26.70
CA PRO A 577 11.64 -8.33 -27.43
C PRO A 577 10.72 -7.25 -27.98
N VAL A 578 11.13 -5.99 -27.88
CA VAL A 578 10.32 -4.85 -28.35
C VAL A 578 10.10 -4.95 -29.85
N GLY A 579 8.84 -4.90 -30.28
CA GLY A 579 8.45 -4.93 -31.70
C GLY A 579 8.49 -6.31 -32.35
N ASP A 580 8.87 -7.38 -31.63
CA ASP A 580 8.81 -8.75 -32.15
C ASP A 580 7.46 -9.40 -31.83
N VAL A 581 6.54 -9.34 -32.79
CA VAL A 581 5.19 -9.92 -32.68
C VAL A 581 5.15 -11.44 -32.49
N ARG A 582 6.28 -12.14 -32.66
CA ARG A 582 6.35 -13.58 -32.39
C ARG A 582 6.33 -13.89 -30.90
N PHE A 583 6.69 -12.92 -30.06
CA PHE A 583 6.72 -13.08 -28.62
C PHE A 583 5.72 -12.14 -27.97
N ASP A 584 5.10 -12.65 -26.93
CA ASP A 584 4.23 -11.88 -26.05
C ASP A 584 5.05 -10.86 -25.27
N GLU A 585 4.46 -9.68 -25.01
CA GLU A 585 5.20 -8.55 -24.46
C GLU A 585 5.65 -8.77 -23.00
N ASN A 586 4.77 -9.33 -22.16
CA ASN A 586 4.98 -9.47 -20.72
C ASN A 586 4.17 -10.66 -20.12
N LEU A 587 4.82 -11.81 -19.92
CA LEU A 587 4.15 -13.00 -19.38
C LEU A 587 4.21 -13.04 -17.85
N CYS A 588 3.08 -13.39 -17.23
CA CYS A 588 2.88 -13.47 -15.79
C CYS A 588 2.18 -14.79 -15.42
N LEU A 589 2.15 -15.09 -14.12
CA LEU A 589 1.12 -15.98 -13.56
C LEU A 589 -0.11 -15.12 -13.25
N ALA A 590 -1.30 -15.62 -13.55
CA ALA A 590 -2.56 -14.97 -13.24
C ALA A 590 -3.40 -15.81 -12.27
N THR A 591 -4.10 -15.12 -11.37
CA THR A 591 -5.05 -15.66 -10.40
C THR A 591 -6.36 -14.87 -10.47
N ARG A 592 -7.41 -15.37 -9.81
CA ARG A 592 -8.62 -14.56 -9.58
C ARG A 592 -8.34 -13.52 -8.49
N GLN A 593 -9.04 -12.39 -8.55
CA GLN A 593 -8.96 -11.32 -7.56
C GLN A 593 -9.74 -11.62 -6.27
N ASP A 594 -10.56 -12.67 -6.23
CA ASP A 594 -11.39 -13.03 -5.09
C ASP A 594 -10.63 -13.71 -3.94
N ASP A 595 -9.32 -13.91 -4.09
CA ASP A 595 -8.44 -14.53 -3.11
C ASP A 595 -7.07 -13.84 -3.08
N ALA A 596 -7.00 -12.72 -2.36
CA ALA A 596 -5.79 -11.92 -2.25
C ALA A 596 -4.61 -12.71 -1.65
N LEU A 597 -4.86 -13.60 -0.70
CA LEU A 597 -3.80 -14.40 -0.09
C LEU A 597 -3.22 -15.42 -1.06
N TRP A 598 -4.05 -16.06 -1.87
CA TRP A 598 -3.58 -16.93 -2.95
C TRP A 598 -2.78 -16.15 -3.98
N SER A 599 -3.27 -14.98 -4.40
CA SER A 599 -2.57 -14.09 -5.31
C SER A 599 -1.19 -13.68 -4.76
N ALA A 600 -1.09 -13.33 -3.47
CA ALA A 600 0.17 -13.04 -2.80
C ALA A 600 1.10 -14.27 -2.78
N TYR A 601 0.59 -15.46 -2.46
CA TYR A 601 1.40 -16.69 -2.45
C TYR A 601 2.00 -16.98 -3.84
N VAL A 602 1.21 -16.81 -4.90
CA VAL A 602 1.63 -16.96 -6.29
C VAL A 602 2.66 -15.88 -6.68
N TYR A 603 2.38 -14.61 -6.34
CA TYR A 603 3.27 -13.47 -6.58
C TYR A 603 4.64 -13.68 -5.96
N TRP A 604 4.71 -13.99 -4.67
CA TRP A 604 5.98 -14.15 -3.96
C TRP A 604 6.73 -15.41 -4.37
N THR A 605 6.04 -16.48 -4.79
CA THR A 605 6.71 -17.64 -5.37
C THR A 605 7.39 -17.28 -6.70
N ALA A 606 6.75 -16.49 -7.56
CA ALA A 606 7.37 -16.01 -8.80
C ALA A 606 8.55 -15.05 -8.52
N GLN A 607 8.39 -14.11 -7.59
CA GLN A 607 9.47 -13.19 -7.18
C GLN A 607 10.68 -13.94 -6.61
N ALA A 608 10.47 -15.04 -5.88
CA ALA A 608 11.56 -15.83 -5.31
C ALA A 608 12.53 -16.37 -6.37
N VAL A 609 12.05 -16.68 -7.58
CA VAL A 609 12.85 -17.17 -8.70
C VAL A 609 13.83 -16.09 -9.18
N VAL A 610 13.38 -14.84 -9.25
CA VAL A 610 14.22 -13.66 -9.59
C VAL A 610 15.14 -13.30 -8.43
N TYR A 611 14.62 -13.26 -7.21
CA TYR A 611 15.39 -13.01 -5.99
C TYR A 611 16.56 -13.99 -5.85
N ALA A 612 16.33 -15.28 -6.12
CA ALA A 612 17.38 -16.30 -6.07
C ALA A 612 18.52 -15.97 -7.04
N GLU A 613 18.22 -15.47 -8.24
CA GLU A 613 19.25 -15.03 -9.19
C GLU A 613 20.02 -13.81 -8.65
N GLU A 614 19.30 -12.79 -8.17
CA GLU A 614 19.92 -11.59 -7.58
C GLU A 614 20.88 -11.93 -6.42
N LYS A 615 20.57 -12.97 -5.66
CA LYS A 615 21.38 -13.45 -4.53
C LYS A 615 22.37 -14.55 -4.89
N ASN A 616 22.50 -14.93 -6.18
CA ASN A 616 23.33 -16.03 -6.64
C ASN A 616 23.04 -17.36 -5.91
N ILE A 617 21.77 -17.61 -5.63
CA ILE A 617 21.23 -18.86 -5.10
C ILE A 617 20.79 -19.69 -6.31
N ALA A 618 21.35 -20.88 -6.47
CA ALA A 618 21.04 -21.79 -7.57
C ALA A 618 20.26 -22.99 -7.03
N LYS A 619 19.79 -23.88 -7.92
CA LYS A 619 19.11 -25.13 -7.54
C LYS A 619 19.83 -25.90 -6.43
N GLY A 620 21.15 -26.08 -6.59
CA GLY A 620 22.02 -26.82 -5.66
C GLY A 620 22.31 -26.09 -4.34
N THR A 621 22.04 -24.79 -4.25
CA THR A 621 22.23 -23.96 -3.05
C THR A 621 20.91 -23.38 -2.53
N SER A 622 19.78 -23.93 -2.96
CA SER A 622 18.42 -23.52 -2.58
C SER A 622 18.20 -23.42 -1.07
N SER A 623 18.94 -24.19 -0.25
CA SER A 623 18.92 -24.08 1.22
C SER A 623 19.35 -22.71 1.77
N LYS A 624 19.91 -21.84 0.94
CA LYS A 624 20.21 -20.44 1.28
C LYS A 624 19.01 -19.50 1.15
N MET A 625 17.89 -19.95 0.57
CA MET A 625 16.65 -19.18 0.56
C MET A 625 16.15 -19.01 2.01
N PRO A 626 15.61 -17.83 2.37
CA PRO A 626 15.08 -17.59 3.71
C PRO A 626 13.85 -18.46 3.98
N LEU A 627 13.60 -18.72 5.26
CA LEU A 627 12.34 -19.33 5.69
C LEU A 627 11.22 -18.29 5.73
N VAL A 628 9.99 -18.71 5.45
CA VAL A 628 8.82 -17.82 5.35
C VAL A 628 7.73 -18.24 6.32
N TYR A 629 7.56 -17.52 7.42
CA TYR A 629 6.54 -17.86 8.41
C TYR A 629 5.18 -17.19 8.12
N SER A 630 5.12 -16.30 7.13
CA SER A 630 3.93 -15.48 6.85
C SER A 630 2.69 -16.28 6.43
N PHE A 631 2.87 -17.42 5.76
CA PHE A 631 1.75 -18.30 5.35
C PHE A 631 1.47 -19.42 6.36
N GLY A 632 2.23 -19.50 7.45
CA GLY A 632 2.13 -20.57 8.45
C GLY A 632 3.25 -21.59 8.38
N ASP A 633 3.26 -22.45 9.39
CA ASP A 633 4.35 -23.39 9.61
C ASP A 633 4.51 -24.43 8.48
N ASP A 634 3.41 -24.80 7.84
CA ASP A 634 3.39 -25.77 6.75
C ASP A 634 4.12 -25.28 5.49
N PHE A 635 4.24 -23.95 5.31
CA PHE A 635 4.80 -23.34 4.10
C PHE A 635 6.15 -22.63 4.32
N GLN A 636 6.80 -22.85 5.47
CA GLN A 636 8.08 -22.21 5.83
C GLN A 636 9.18 -22.33 4.77
N ARG A 637 9.13 -23.39 3.97
CA ARG A 637 10.18 -23.74 3.00
C ARG A 637 9.79 -23.41 1.57
N MET A 638 8.67 -22.70 1.36
CA MET A 638 8.09 -22.43 0.03
C MET A 638 9.13 -21.97 -1.00
N PHE A 639 10.01 -21.04 -0.62
CA PHE A 639 11.05 -20.51 -1.51
C PHE A 639 12.15 -21.52 -1.80
N ARG A 640 12.68 -22.16 -0.76
CA ARG A 640 13.69 -23.20 -0.90
C ARG A 640 13.19 -24.31 -1.82
N ASP A 641 11.95 -24.76 -1.61
CA ASP A 641 11.38 -25.89 -2.32
C ASP A 641 11.07 -25.54 -3.79
N ALA A 642 10.62 -24.31 -4.07
CA ALA A 642 10.50 -23.78 -5.43
C ALA A 642 11.85 -23.74 -6.18
N ILE A 643 12.89 -23.16 -5.57
CA ILE A 643 14.23 -23.06 -6.19
C ILE A 643 14.91 -24.43 -6.29
N HIS A 644 14.66 -25.34 -5.34
CA HIS A 644 15.13 -26.71 -5.44
C HIS A 644 14.51 -27.45 -6.63
N ALA A 645 13.23 -27.18 -6.93
CA ALA A 645 12.55 -27.80 -8.05
C ALA A 645 13.11 -27.32 -9.40
N ILE A 646 13.18 -26.00 -9.62
CA ILE A 646 13.47 -25.45 -10.97
C ILE A 646 14.80 -24.72 -11.12
N GLY A 647 15.44 -24.33 -10.03
CA GLY A 647 16.58 -23.41 -10.02
C GLY A 647 16.16 -21.94 -9.94
N ASN A 648 17.13 -21.04 -10.06
CA ASN A 648 16.84 -19.61 -10.18
C ASN A 648 16.38 -19.24 -11.60
N TYR A 649 16.07 -17.95 -11.79
CA TYR A 649 15.61 -17.43 -13.06
C TYR A 649 16.58 -17.72 -14.24
N ASP A 650 17.88 -17.52 -14.06
CA ASP A 650 18.87 -17.80 -15.11
C ASP A 650 18.89 -19.27 -15.51
N GLU A 651 18.83 -20.18 -14.54
CA GLU A 651 18.78 -21.63 -14.77
C GLU A 651 17.51 -22.02 -15.55
N ALA A 652 16.35 -21.47 -15.16
CA ALA A 652 15.08 -21.71 -15.82
C ALA A 652 15.06 -21.12 -17.25
N TYR A 653 15.57 -19.90 -17.44
CA TYR A 653 15.63 -19.25 -18.74
C TYR A 653 16.59 -20.00 -19.67
N THR A 654 17.77 -20.37 -19.17
CA THR A 654 18.81 -21.11 -19.93
C THR A 654 18.30 -22.46 -20.38
N ARG A 655 17.61 -23.19 -19.50
CA ARG A 655 17.07 -24.52 -19.84
C ARG A 655 16.02 -24.48 -20.96
N ASN A 656 15.20 -23.43 -21.00
CA ASN A 656 14.00 -23.40 -21.83
C ASN A 656 14.08 -22.49 -23.05
N LEU A 657 14.72 -21.33 -22.93
CA LEU A 657 14.60 -20.24 -23.90
C LEU A 657 15.90 -19.92 -24.63
N VAL A 658 17.08 -20.07 -24.01
CA VAL A 658 18.35 -19.53 -24.56
C VAL A 658 18.69 -19.96 -25.99
N ASN A 659 18.31 -21.17 -26.39
CA ASN A 659 18.58 -21.71 -27.72
C ASN A 659 17.69 -21.08 -28.81
N MET A 660 16.54 -20.54 -28.43
CA MET A 660 15.58 -19.88 -29.31
C MET A 660 15.64 -18.36 -29.20
N LEU A 661 15.80 -17.88 -27.97
CA LEU A 661 15.85 -16.49 -27.59
C LEU A 661 17.01 -16.33 -26.59
N PRO A 662 18.21 -15.97 -27.06
CA PRO A 662 19.34 -15.68 -26.18
C PRO A 662 18.94 -14.62 -25.16
N ARG A 663 19.33 -14.84 -23.90
CA ARG A 663 18.98 -13.93 -22.81
C ARG A 663 19.64 -12.57 -23.04
N GLY A 664 18.84 -11.51 -23.01
CA GLY A 664 19.30 -10.13 -23.20
C GLY A 664 18.21 -9.12 -22.88
N GLU A 665 18.60 -7.84 -22.93
CA GLU A 665 17.71 -6.68 -22.81
C GLU A 665 16.77 -6.77 -21.58
N ARG A 666 15.46 -6.84 -21.83
CA ARG A 666 14.38 -6.81 -20.84
C ARG A 666 14.43 -7.95 -19.83
N ASN A 667 14.99 -9.10 -20.20
CA ASN A 667 15.09 -10.28 -19.34
C ASN A 667 16.41 -10.32 -18.54
N MET A 668 17.10 -9.19 -18.41
CA MET A 668 18.28 -9.04 -17.54
C MET A 668 17.87 -8.47 -16.17
N LEU A 669 18.66 -8.82 -15.14
CA LEU A 669 18.52 -8.22 -13.82
C LEU A 669 18.80 -6.71 -13.87
N ASN A 670 17.89 -5.94 -13.30
CA ASN A 670 18.03 -4.52 -13.04
C ASN A 670 18.32 -4.33 -11.56
N LEU A 671 19.59 -4.55 -11.22
CA LEU A 671 19.99 -4.58 -9.83
C LEU A 671 19.84 -3.22 -9.16
N PRO A 672 19.49 -3.18 -7.86
CA PRO A 672 19.31 -1.95 -7.11
C PRO A 672 20.54 -1.04 -7.07
N GLN A 673 21.72 -1.47 -7.51
CA GLN A 673 22.94 -0.65 -7.52
C GLN A 673 23.10 0.20 -8.78
N ASN A 674 22.36 -0.09 -9.86
CA ASN A 674 22.68 0.44 -11.19
C ASN A 674 21.97 1.77 -11.53
N ASP A 675 21.16 2.31 -10.61
CA ASP A 675 20.34 3.52 -10.79
C ASP A 675 19.64 3.61 -12.16
N ASN A 676 19.17 2.47 -12.66
CA ASN A 676 18.49 2.40 -13.95
C ASN A 676 16.98 2.57 -13.78
N PRO A 677 16.25 3.03 -14.81
CA PRO A 677 14.79 3.02 -14.83
C PRO A 677 14.28 1.63 -14.45
N LEU A 678 13.31 1.51 -13.54
CA LEU A 678 12.78 0.19 -13.12
C LEU A 678 11.33 -0.02 -13.55
N ARG A 679 10.67 1.05 -13.97
CA ARG A 679 9.23 1.04 -14.14
C ARG A 679 8.82 0.44 -15.47
N TYR A 680 8.06 -0.63 -15.40
CA TYR A 680 7.36 -1.17 -16.57
C TYR A 680 5.91 -0.68 -16.58
N ILE A 681 5.45 -0.20 -17.73
CA ILE A 681 4.06 0.22 -17.93
C ILE A 681 3.40 -0.86 -18.80
N PRO A 682 2.36 -1.55 -18.30
CA PRO A 682 1.67 -2.57 -19.07
C PRO A 682 0.94 -1.95 -20.28
N PRO A 683 0.78 -2.70 -21.37
CA PRO A 683 0.00 -2.27 -22.52
C PRO A 683 -1.50 -2.20 -22.17
N GLY A 684 -2.28 -1.68 -23.12
CA GLY A 684 -3.75 -1.65 -23.04
C GLY A 684 -4.38 -0.27 -22.82
N PHE A 685 -3.55 0.76 -22.68
CA PHE A 685 -4.04 2.14 -22.70
C PHE A 685 -4.55 2.52 -24.10
N PRO A 686 -5.71 3.21 -24.21
CA PRO A 686 -6.23 3.70 -25.48
C PRO A 686 -5.15 4.43 -26.28
N ARG A 687 -5.15 4.29 -27.61
CA ARG A 687 -4.26 5.06 -28.49
C ARG A 687 -5.13 5.96 -29.34
N GLU A 688 -4.60 7.13 -29.72
CA GLU A 688 -5.24 7.92 -30.78
C GLU A 688 -5.48 7.03 -32.02
N VAL A 689 -6.67 7.19 -32.60
CA VAL A 689 -7.09 6.55 -33.85
C VAL A 689 -6.57 7.34 -35.03
#